data_AF-A0A4Y9P5F1-F1
#
_entry.id   AF-A0A4Y9P5F1-F1
#
_cell.length_a   1.000
_cell.length_b   1.000
_cell.length_c   1.000
_cell.angle_alpha   90.00
_cell.angle_beta   90.00
_cell.angle_gamma   90.00
#
_symmetry.space_group_name_H-M   'P 1'
#
loop_
_entity.id
_entity.type
_entity.pdbx_description
1 polymer ?
#
loop_
_entity_poly.entity_id
_entity_poly.type
_entity_poly.pdbx_seq_one_letter_code
_entity_poly.pdbx_strand_id
1 'polypeptide(L)'
;MTRLSRPGVDVRDLLRRRRDKARRHLRPGVPLEEFFDELNRLGVRYAVLRWFETLPDVAPGEDVDILVADEDLHRLRPFLRSYLVPMGTQKFDVYSVSGLPGSDFLAVPYMTSGFASGLLDRAVLLRDRYRVPSEQDHFDSLAYHAVYHKGERSGLPENAAAEPAAAPAEHDYAAVLAALADRLGLSVVLTLEGLDSYLADKGLRPPLDTLDKLSATNLWLRARLEKLWGPADAGMPGLAVFVLRERAQHLIDELGTELAREGFEVLETVHLTGDVVDRVAEGVRGGNWGQGPWPVGGGGPVAYVIAYDLSRSLGDDALPANPLRVNDAKLAIRERLLAAHGDGPRFNPLHSSDDPRQALDYLALLGDPGIVTRLRRGIAELREHMTFPYPLVEVLPSIQRRAVTAVVRHPEHGECVCKLFYPGSRRFLDRELRARTEFAHLPEMPALLESGPNYLLSPRYRDTGAHVRRALPGLRHVQLTPRTSAAMARMVRDLHERGAYLLDLSTQNLMTDEVDGLKVIDWEFLQDFAGDRPPVHRSPSVLGRADGAARADGPVGLAGGSSGGRVTLFRPLYTGVPRALLVHMPGRVVPVLAEPGMVLLYVARLLRGAVLLAGTRARRGVKMSVKAALTLLFARPD
;
A
#
# COMPACT_ATOMS: atom_id res chain seq x y z
N MET A 1 21.30 9.54 -3.98
CA MET A 1 22.13 8.86 -5.01
C MET A 1 22.24 7.39 -4.58
N THR A 2 21.90 6.32 -5.31
CA THR A 2 21.80 6.10 -6.75
C THR A 2 20.87 4.88 -6.98
N ARG A 3 19.90 4.99 -7.91
CA ARG A 3 18.99 3.90 -8.29
C ARG A 3 19.75 2.81 -9.04
N LEU A 4 19.55 1.55 -8.62
CA LEU A 4 19.99 0.35 -9.33
C LEU A 4 19.16 0.17 -10.62
N SER A 5 19.86 0.18 -11.75
CA SER A 5 19.35 -0.05 -13.09
C SER A 5 19.23 -1.55 -13.40
N ARG A 6 18.02 -2.00 -13.75
CA ARG A 6 17.75 -3.35 -14.30
C ARG A 6 18.35 -3.47 -15.72
N PRO A 7 18.97 -4.61 -16.10
CA PRO A 7 19.42 -4.83 -17.48
C PRO A 7 18.31 -5.38 -18.35
N GLY A 8 18.21 -4.89 -19.59
CA GLY A 8 17.43 -5.53 -20.66
C GLY A 8 16.17 -4.79 -21.10
N VAL A 9 16.15 -3.47 -21.03
CA VAL A 9 15.13 -2.67 -21.73
C VAL A 9 15.86 -1.91 -22.83
N ASP A 10 15.41 -2.10 -24.08
CA ASP A 10 15.84 -1.30 -25.21
C ASP A 10 15.71 0.19 -24.83
N VAL A 11 16.80 0.95 -24.97
CA VAL A 11 16.87 2.37 -24.58
C VAL A 11 15.81 3.18 -25.34
N ARG A 12 15.40 2.72 -26.54
CA ARG A 12 14.31 3.32 -27.31
C ARG A 12 12.92 3.06 -26.67
N ASP A 13 12.74 1.92 -26.02
CA ASP A 13 11.49 1.55 -25.34
C ASP A 13 11.37 2.20 -23.95
N LEU A 14 12.51 2.48 -23.29
CA LEU A 14 12.58 3.24 -22.03
C LEU A 14 12.29 4.74 -22.23
N LEU A 15 12.54 5.27 -23.43
CA LEU A 15 12.14 6.62 -23.84
C LEU A 15 10.67 6.67 -24.27
N ARG A 16 10.11 5.58 -24.82
CA ARG A 16 8.68 5.49 -25.21
C ARG A 16 7.72 5.27 -24.03
N ARG A 17 8.19 4.79 -22.87
CA ARG A 17 7.36 4.48 -21.69
C ARG A 17 7.41 5.51 -20.55
N ARG A 18 7.96 6.70 -20.76
CA ARG A 18 7.87 7.78 -19.74
C ARG A 18 6.51 8.47 -19.89
N ARG A 19 5.61 8.25 -18.93
CA ARG A 19 4.34 8.98 -18.84
C ARG A 19 4.64 10.49 -18.71
N ASP A 20 3.90 11.29 -19.45
CA ASP A 20 3.92 12.74 -19.32
C ASP A 20 3.55 13.13 -17.87
N LYS A 21 4.02 14.29 -17.42
CA LYS A 21 3.60 14.89 -16.13
C LYS A 21 2.67 16.07 -16.42
N ALA A 22 1.83 16.43 -15.45
CA ALA A 22 0.98 17.62 -15.53
C ALA A 22 1.83 18.88 -15.78
N ARG A 23 2.94 19.01 -15.05
CA ARG A 23 3.98 20.01 -15.34
C ARG A 23 4.67 19.71 -16.68
N ARG A 24 4.57 20.66 -17.61
CA ARG A 24 5.25 20.65 -18.92
C ARG A 24 5.96 21.98 -19.15
N HIS A 25 6.80 22.03 -20.16
CA HIS A 25 7.55 23.23 -20.51
C HIS A 25 7.42 23.49 -22.00
N LEU A 26 7.34 24.77 -22.35
CA LEU A 26 7.35 25.22 -23.74
C LEU A 26 8.64 24.81 -24.42
N ARG A 27 8.54 24.36 -25.66
CA ARG A 27 9.72 24.03 -26.46
C ARG A 27 10.59 25.29 -26.64
N PRO A 28 11.92 25.16 -26.49
CA PRO A 28 12.83 26.26 -26.77
C PRO A 28 12.62 26.80 -28.20
N GLY A 29 12.63 28.12 -28.33
CA GLY A 29 12.48 28.81 -29.61
C GLY A 29 11.03 29.04 -30.06
N VAL A 30 10.02 28.56 -29.31
CA VAL A 30 8.61 28.88 -29.57
C VAL A 30 8.20 30.02 -28.63
N PRO A 31 7.84 31.22 -29.14
CA PRO A 31 7.23 32.28 -28.34
C PRO A 31 5.90 31.84 -27.73
N LEU A 32 5.55 32.39 -26.57
CA LEU A 32 4.29 32.05 -25.88
C LEU A 32 3.06 32.40 -26.72
N GLU A 33 3.12 33.50 -27.46
CA GLU A 33 2.03 33.93 -28.36
C GLU A 33 1.83 32.95 -29.52
N GLU A 34 2.93 32.53 -30.18
CA GLU A 34 2.90 31.57 -31.29
C GLU A 34 2.27 30.24 -30.85
N PHE A 35 2.55 29.81 -29.62
CA PHE A 35 1.92 28.64 -29.04
C PHE A 35 0.39 28.74 -28.99
N PHE A 36 -0.15 29.85 -28.49
CA PHE A 36 -1.60 30.04 -28.41
C PHE A 36 -2.26 30.26 -29.78
N ASP A 37 -1.60 31.01 -30.67
CA ASP A 37 -2.05 31.18 -32.05
C ASP A 37 -2.19 29.81 -32.75
N GLU A 38 -1.23 28.91 -32.52
CA GLU A 38 -1.26 27.56 -33.06
C GLU A 38 -2.32 26.66 -32.42
N LEU A 39 -2.57 26.78 -31.10
CA LEU A 39 -3.69 26.07 -30.47
C LEU A 39 -5.04 26.49 -31.07
N ASN A 40 -5.23 27.79 -31.29
CA ASN A 40 -6.44 28.32 -31.93
C ASN A 40 -6.58 27.82 -33.37
N ARG A 41 -5.49 27.86 -34.14
CA ARG A 41 -5.46 27.36 -35.53
C ARG A 41 -5.79 25.87 -35.63
N LEU A 42 -5.34 25.08 -34.66
CA LEU A 42 -5.62 23.65 -34.56
C LEU A 42 -7.01 23.34 -33.96
N GLY A 43 -7.78 24.36 -33.60
CA GLY A 43 -9.10 24.21 -32.98
C GLY A 43 -9.04 23.45 -31.66
N VAL A 44 -7.94 23.58 -30.91
CA VAL A 44 -7.79 22.95 -29.60
C VAL A 44 -8.77 23.60 -28.62
N ARG A 45 -9.56 22.77 -27.93
CA ARG A 45 -10.43 23.23 -26.84
C ARG A 45 -9.62 23.36 -25.56
N TYR A 46 -9.27 24.60 -25.20
CA TYR A 46 -8.51 24.91 -23.99
C TYR A 46 -9.00 26.19 -23.31
N ALA A 47 -8.58 26.38 -22.06
CA ALA A 47 -8.68 27.66 -21.35
C ALA A 47 -7.47 27.86 -20.41
N VAL A 48 -6.89 29.06 -20.39
CA VAL A 48 -5.91 29.47 -19.38
C VAL A 48 -6.67 29.84 -18.11
N LEU A 49 -6.42 29.12 -17.01
CA LEU A 49 -7.35 29.08 -15.87
C LEU A 49 -7.33 30.34 -15.00
N ARG A 50 -6.18 30.99 -14.85
CA ARG A 50 -5.99 32.14 -13.95
C ARG A 50 -4.74 32.93 -14.34
N TRP A 51 -4.64 34.16 -13.85
CA TRP A 51 -3.50 35.06 -14.07
C TRP A 51 -3.21 35.35 -15.55
N PHE A 52 -4.25 35.24 -16.39
CA PHE A 52 -4.12 35.41 -17.84
C PHE A 52 -4.09 36.88 -18.26
N GLU A 53 -4.41 37.81 -17.35
CA GLU A 53 -4.49 39.25 -17.60
C GLU A 53 -3.14 39.85 -17.98
N THR A 54 -2.03 39.27 -17.52
CA THR A 54 -0.68 39.76 -17.83
C THR A 54 -0.09 39.12 -19.09
N LEU A 55 -0.74 38.12 -19.70
CA LEU A 55 -0.20 37.45 -20.88
C LEU A 55 0.09 38.43 -22.04
N PRO A 56 1.22 38.27 -22.75
CA PRO A 56 2.16 37.15 -22.69
C PRO A 56 3.22 37.25 -21.57
N ASP A 57 3.21 38.31 -20.76
CA ASP A 57 4.19 38.54 -19.72
C ASP A 57 3.89 37.68 -18.49
N VAL A 58 4.72 36.65 -18.27
CA VAL A 58 4.66 35.75 -17.12
C VAL A 58 5.84 36.06 -16.19
N ALA A 59 5.56 36.30 -14.91
CA ALA A 59 6.59 36.67 -13.95
C ALA A 59 7.65 35.55 -13.79
N PRO A 60 8.93 35.89 -13.54
CA PRO A 60 9.99 34.89 -13.43
C PRO A 60 9.69 33.83 -12.37
N GLY A 61 9.59 32.58 -12.79
CA GLY A 61 9.35 31.44 -11.89
C GLY A 61 7.92 30.90 -11.94
N GLU A 62 6.96 31.75 -12.31
CA GLU A 62 5.53 31.42 -12.46
C GLU A 62 5.28 30.54 -13.69
N ASP A 63 4.12 29.91 -13.68
CA ASP A 63 3.63 28.95 -14.63
C ASP A 63 2.28 29.34 -15.21
N VAL A 64 1.98 28.80 -16.39
CA VAL A 64 0.68 28.96 -17.03
C VAL A 64 -0.16 27.72 -16.81
N ASP A 65 -1.24 27.86 -16.05
CA ASP A 65 -2.22 26.79 -15.84
C ASP A 65 -3.22 26.73 -16.98
N ILE A 66 -3.31 25.58 -17.63
CA ILE A 66 -4.19 25.37 -18.78
C ILE A 66 -5.04 24.12 -18.57
N LEU A 67 -6.34 24.26 -18.78
CA LEU A 67 -7.27 23.14 -18.90
C LEU A 67 -7.50 22.85 -20.38
N VAL A 68 -7.52 21.56 -20.75
CA VAL A 68 -7.67 21.11 -22.14
C VAL A 68 -8.68 19.97 -22.20
N ALA A 69 -9.46 19.91 -23.28
CA ALA A 69 -10.33 18.77 -23.55
C ALA A 69 -9.51 17.47 -23.67
N ASP A 70 -10.07 16.35 -23.20
CA ASP A 70 -9.38 15.05 -23.17
C ASP A 70 -8.93 14.62 -24.57
N GLU A 71 -9.80 14.81 -25.56
CA GLU A 71 -9.58 14.49 -26.96
C GLU A 71 -8.44 15.31 -27.59
N ASP A 72 -8.15 16.51 -27.05
CA ASP A 72 -7.16 17.43 -27.62
C ASP A 72 -5.82 17.42 -26.87
N LEU A 73 -5.74 16.77 -25.71
CA LEU A 73 -4.51 16.74 -24.90
C LEU A 73 -3.27 16.28 -25.68
N HIS A 74 -3.45 15.34 -26.62
CA HIS A 74 -2.38 14.82 -27.46
C HIS A 74 -1.82 15.88 -28.44
N ARG A 75 -2.62 16.88 -28.81
CA ARG A 75 -2.26 17.98 -29.72
C ARG A 75 -1.28 18.97 -29.09
N LEU A 76 -1.09 18.95 -27.77
CA LEU A 76 -0.09 19.78 -27.07
C LEU A 76 1.34 19.22 -27.15
N ARG A 77 1.51 17.92 -27.45
CA ARG A 77 2.82 17.25 -27.49
C ARG A 77 3.84 17.85 -28.47
N PRO A 78 3.45 18.39 -29.64
CA PRO A 78 4.35 19.10 -30.54
C PRO A 78 4.91 20.41 -29.96
N PHE A 79 4.34 20.95 -28.88
CA PHE A 79 4.74 22.25 -28.33
C PHE A 79 5.29 22.16 -26.91
N LEU A 80 4.83 21.19 -26.14
CA LEU A 80 5.19 21.03 -24.74
C LEU A 80 6.05 19.77 -24.50
N ARG A 81 7.00 19.84 -23.57
CA ARG A 81 7.83 18.72 -23.13
C ARG A 81 7.81 18.56 -21.61
N SER A 82 7.70 17.31 -21.14
CA SER A 82 7.73 16.99 -19.70
C SER A 82 9.11 16.58 -19.17
N TYR A 83 10.14 16.52 -20.02
CA TYR A 83 11.48 16.03 -19.65
C TYR A 83 12.59 16.63 -20.53
N LEU A 84 13.81 16.67 -19.99
CA LEU A 84 15.04 17.14 -20.67
C LEU A 84 14.89 18.55 -21.23
N VAL A 85 14.51 19.49 -20.36
CA VAL A 85 14.22 20.87 -20.74
C VAL A 85 15.33 21.80 -20.24
N PRO A 86 15.86 22.71 -21.09
CA PRO A 86 16.77 23.76 -20.65
C PRO A 86 16.18 24.66 -19.56
N MET A 87 17.03 25.25 -18.72
CA MET A 87 16.62 26.27 -17.76
C MET A 87 16.08 27.51 -18.48
N GLY A 88 15.08 28.17 -17.88
CA GLY A 88 14.48 29.41 -18.41
C GLY A 88 13.36 29.22 -19.43
N THR A 89 12.86 28.00 -19.64
CA THR A 89 11.69 27.74 -20.47
C THR A 89 10.38 28.00 -19.70
N GLN A 90 9.37 28.56 -20.39
CA GLN A 90 8.06 28.82 -19.78
C GLN A 90 7.42 27.51 -19.32
N LYS A 91 6.98 27.48 -18.07
CA LYS A 91 6.32 26.33 -17.45
C LYS A 91 4.82 26.37 -17.69
N PHE A 92 4.23 25.20 -17.83
CA PHE A 92 2.79 24.97 -17.93
C PHE A 92 2.35 23.89 -16.95
N ASP A 93 1.18 24.05 -16.35
CA ASP A 93 0.48 22.97 -15.64
C ASP A 93 -0.72 22.63 -16.51
N VAL A 94 -0.64 21.46 -17.13
CA VAL A 94 -1.63 21.01 -18.12
C VAL A 94 -2.57 20.04 -17.43
N TYR A 95 -3.83 20.44 -17.33
CA TYR A 95 -4.91 19.61 -16.79
C TYR A 95 -5.88 19.19 -17.90
N SER A 96 -6.51 18.03 -17.73
CA SER A 96 -7.57 17.55 -18.62
C SER A 96 -8.88 17.33 -17.87
N VAL A 97 -9.99 17.27 -18.62
CA VAL A 97 -11.36 17.19 -18.07
C VAL A 97 -11.56 15.97 -17.17
N SER A 98 -11.02 14.81 -17.55
CA SER A 98 -11.09 13.59 -16.74
C SER A 98 -9.84 13.33 -15.89
N GLY A 99 -8.85 14.23 -15.90
CA GLY A 99 -7.57 13.99 -15.23
C GLY A 99 -6.81 12.81 -15.83
N LEU A 100 -6.70 12.75 -17.16
CA LEU A 100 -5.92 11.73 -17.86
C LEU A 100 -4.48 11.63 -17.31
N PRO A 101 -3.83 10.46 -17.37
CA PRO A 101 -2.50 10.26 -16.79
C PRO A 101 -1.49 11.31 -17.24
N GLY A 102 -0.91 12.05 -16.29
CA GLY A 102 0.02 13.13 -16.61
C GLY A 102 -0.65 14.47 -16.94
N SER A 103 -1.91 14.62 -16.53
CA SER A 103 -2.70 15.85 -16.54
C SER A 103 -3.72 15.88 -15.41
N ASP A 104 -3.47 15.09 -14.37
CA ASP A 104 -4.21 15.04 -13.11
C ASP A 104 -3.59 15.98 -12.06
N PHE A 105 -4.38 16.35 -11.05
CA PHE A 105 -3.92 17.02 -9.84
C PHE A 105 -4.02 16.03 -8.68
N LEU A 106 -2.89 15.65 -8.08
CA LEU A 106 -2.86 14.65 -6.99
C LEU A 106 -3.64 13.35 -7.31
N ALA A 107 -3.54 12.84 -8.55
CA ALA A 107 -4.26 11.65 -9.02
C ALA A 107 -5.81 11.78 -9.02
N VAL A 108 -6.33 13.00 -9.03
CA VAL A 108 -7.74 13.31 -9.31
C VAL A 108 -7.85 14.33 -10.45
N PRO A 109 -9.01 14.43 -11.13
CA PRO A 109 -9.28 15.57 -12.01
C PRO A 109 -9.08 16.90 -11.27
N TYR A 110 -8.57 17.92 -11.96
CA TYR A 110 -8.32 19.23 -11.36
C TYR A 110 -9.60 19.88 -10.83
N MET A 111 -10.71 19.69 -11.53
CA MET A 111 -12.05 20.05 -11.06
C MET A 111 -13.05 18.98 -11.51
N THR A 112 -14.29 19.05 -11.06
CA THR A 112 -15.31 18.08 -11.50
C THR A 112 -15.45 18.11 -13.02
N SER A 113 -15.60 16.95 -13.67
CA SER A 113 -15.57 16.88 -15.13
C SER A 113 -16.70 17.68 -15.80
N GLY A 114 -17.88 17.75 -15.16
CA GLY A 114 -18.97 18.61 -15.62
C GLY A 114 -18.61 20.09 -15.58
N PHE A 115 -17.93 20.53 -14.51
CA PHE A 115 -17.45 21.90 -14.40
C PHE A 115 -16.37 22.21 -15.44
N ALA A 116 -15.37 21.33 -15.57
CA ALA A 116 -14.28 21.46 -16.55
C ALA A 116 -14.79 21.56 -17.99
N SER A 117 -15.70 20.67 -18.39
CA SER A 117 -16.29 20.69 -19.74
C SER A 117 -17.08 21.97 -19.98
N GLY A 118 -17.94 22.35 -19.02
CA GLY A 118 -18.75 23.57 -19.14
C GLY A 118 -17.91 24.84 -19.25
N LEU A 119 -16.80 24.93 -18.51
CA LEU A 119 -15.85 26.04 -18.59
C LEU A 119 -15.22 26.12 -19.98
N LEU A 120 -14.79 24.99 -20.56
CA LEU A 120 -14.23 24.96 -21.91
C LEU A 120 -15.24 25.35 -22.98
N ASP A 121 -16.51 24.95 -22.81
CA ASP A 121 -17.60 25.29 -23.75
C ASP A 121 -17.92 26.79 -23.75
N ARG A 122 -17.79 27.45 -22.60
CA ARG A 122 -18.05 28.88 -22.42
C ARG A 122 -16.80 29.76 -22.48
N ALA A 123 -15.64 29.18 -22.74
CA ALA A 123 -14.38 29.92 -22.79
C ALA A 123 -14.39 30.98 -23.90
N VAL A 124 -13.93 32.19 -23.57
CA VAL A 124 -13.91 33.36 -24.47
C VAL A 124 -12.47 33.71 -24.88
N LEU A 125 -12.30 34.42 -25.99
CA LEU A 125 -10.99 34.94 -26.41
C LEU A 125 -10.69 36.27 -25.73
N LEU A 126 -9.63 36.31 -24.93
CA LEU A 126 -9.01 37.53 -24.44
C LEU A 126 -8.04 38.06 -25.50
N ARG A 127 -8.22 39.33 -25.88
CA ARG A 127 -7.39 40.04 -26.89
C ARG A 127 -7.27 39.25 -28.20
N ASP A 128 -8.38 38.62 -28.62
CA ASP A 128 -8.50 37.77 -29.82
C ASP A 128 -7.50 36.60 -29.91
N ARG A 129 -6.86 36.22 -28.80
CA ARG A 129 -5.74 35.27 -28.79
C ARG A 129 -5.81 34.22 -27.70
N TYR A 130 -6.05 34.60 -26.45
CA TYR A 130 -5.98 33.66 -25.33
C TYR A 130 -7.37 33.15 -24.99
N ARG A 131 -7.65 31.85 -25.15
CA ARG A 131 -8.89 31.29 -24.58
C ARG A 131 -8.79 31.28 -23.06
N VAL A 132 -9.74 31.95 -22.41
CA VAL A 132 -9.84 32.11 -20.95
C VAL A 132 -11.27 31.79 -20.51
N PRO A 133 -11.51 31.47 -19.22
CA PRO A 133 -12.86 31.30 -18.70
C PRO A 133 -13.74 32.52 -18.96
N SER A 134 -15.05 32.32 -19.11
CA SER A 134 -16.02 33.43 -18.99
C SER A 134 -15.89 34.09 -17.61
N GLU A 135 -16.40 35.31 -17.41
CA GLU A 135 -16.26 35.99 -16.11
C GLU A 135 -16.81 35.17 -14.94
N GLN A 136 -17.98 34.54 -15.13
CA GLN A 136 -18.58 33.66 -14.13
C GLN A 136 -17.73 32.41 -13.88
N ASP A 137 -17.21 31.78 -14.94
CA ASP A 137 -16.36 30.60 -14.81
C ASP A 137 -14.99 30.93 -14.23
N HIS A 138 -14.49 32.16 -14.43
CA HIS A 138 -13.27 32.66 -13.81
C HIS A 138 -13.46 32.76 -12.29
N PHE A 139 -14.54 33.40 -11.85
CA PHE A 139 -14.87 33.43 -10.42
C PHE A 139 -15.00 32.02 -9.83
N ASP A 140 -15.81 31.17 -10.46
CA ASP A 140 -16.10 29.83 -9.95
C ASP A 140 -14.83 28.96 -9.89
N SER A 141 -13.96 29.02 -10.90
CA SER A 141 -12.74 28.20 -10.95
C SER A 141 -11.64 28.72 -10.04
N LEU A 142 -11.55 30.04 -9.86
CA LEU A 142 -10.62 30.66 -8.91
C LEU A 142 -11.05 30.39 -7.46
N ALA A 143 -12.34 30.48 -7.16
CA ALA A 143 -12.90 30.10 -5.86
C ALA A 143 -12.64 28.61 -5.56
N TYR A 144 -12.88 27.73 -6.53
CA TYR A 144 -12.58 26.30 -6.40
C TYR A 144 -11.08 26.07 -6.10
N HIS A 145 -10.18 26.75 -6.81
CA HIS A 145 -8.75 26.66 -6.57
C HIS A 145 -8.36 27.13 -5.17
N ALA A 146 -8.88 28.29 -4.75
CA ALA A 146 -8.60 28.88 -3.46
C ALA A 146 -9.05 27.97 -2.32
N VAL A 147 -10.27 27.43 -2.39
CA VAL A 147 -10.86 26.58 -1.35
C VAL A 147 -10.21 25.20 -1.31
N TYR A 148 -10.20 24.47 -2.43
CA TYR A 148 -9.89 23.04 -2.42
C TYR A 148 -8.41 22.73 -2.68
N HIS A 149 -7.69 23.56 -3.45
CA HIS A 149 -6.28 23.31 -3.78
C HIS A 149 -5.29 24.07 -2.89
N LYS A 150 -5.61 25.32 -2.55
CA LYS A 150 -4.75 26.15 -1.69
C LYS A 150 -5.14 26.06 -0.22
N GLY A 151 -6.43 26.09 0.10
CA GLY A 151 -6.94 26.16 1.47
C GLY A 151 -6.46 27.45 2.14
N GLU A 152 -5.97 27.35 3.37
CA GLU A 152 -5.40 28.49 4.13
C GLU A 152 -4.28 29.23 3.38
N ARG A 153 -3.56 28.55 2.47
CA ARG A 153 -2.51 29.15 1.65
C ARG A 153 -3.04 30.12 0.59
N SER A 154 -4.35 30.24 0.41
CA SER A 154 -4.94 31.29 -0.42
C SER A 154 -4.92 32.66 0.26
N GLY A 155 -4.67 32.72 1.57
CA GLY A 155 -4.76 33.95 2.36
C GLY A 155 -6.19 34.34 2.75
N LEU A 156 -7.20 33.57 2.33
CA LEU A 156 -8.59 33.81 2.73
C LEU A 156 -8.81 33.40 4.20
N PRO A 157 -9.61 34.18 4.96
CA PRO A 157 -10.00 33.79 6.31
C PRO A 157 -10.88 32.53 6.28
N GLU A 158 -10.81 31.72 7.34
CA GLU A 158 -11.63 30.51 7.46
C GLU A 158 -13.14 30.86 7.44
N ASN A 159 -13.53 31.83 8.27
CA ASN A 159 -14.90 32.31 8.43
C ASN A 159 -14.89 33.82 8.72
N ALA A 160 -16.06 34.45 8.77
CA ALA A 160 -16.17 35.91 8.91
C ALA A 160 -15.64 36.46 10.24
N ALA A 161 -15.47 35.62 11.26
CA ALA A 161 -14.92 35.99 12.56
C ALA A 161 -13.42 35.63 12.71
N ALA A 162 -12.84 34.95 11.72
CA ALA A 162 -11.45 34.52 11.75
C ALA A 162 -10.53 35.63 11.23
N GLU A 163 -9.40 35.82 11.92
CA GLU A 163 -8.31 36.67 11.43
C GLU A 163 -7.71 36.07 10.14
N PRO A 164 -7.22 36.90 9.20
CA PRO A 164 -6.54 36.42 8.00
C PRO A 164 -5.34 35.53 8.34
N ALA A 165 -5.06 34.54 7.48
CA ALA A 165 -3.93 33.64 7.68
C ALA A 165 -2.60 34.42 7.76
N ALA A 166 -1.75 34.11 8.74
CA ALA A 166 -0.50 34.82 8.99
C ALA A 166 0.59 34.59 7.92
N ALA A 167 0.44 33.59 7.06
CA ALA A 167 1.40 33.28 6.00
C ALA A 167 1.09 34.10 4.75
N PRO A 168 2.09 34.73 4.10
CA PRO A 168 1.86 35.46 2.86
C PRO A 168 1.40 34.50 1.77
N ALA A 169 0.24 34.77 1.18
CA ALA A 169 -0.23 34.07 0.00
C ALA A 169 0.65 34.42 -1.21
N GLU A 170 0.85 33.48 -2.12
CA GLU A 170 1.61 33.70 -3.37
C GLU A 170 0.94 34.78 -4.24
N HIS A 171 -0.39 34.88 -4.17
CA HIS A 171 -1.22 35.80 -4.94
C HIS A 171 -2.35 36.34 -4.06
N ASP A 172 -2.84 37.54 -4.37
CA ASP A 172 -3.97 38.16 -3.65
C ASP A 172 -5.31 37.64 -4.19
N TYR A 173 -5.67 36.42 -3.79
CA TYR A 173 -6.95 35.79 -4.17
C TYR A 173 -8.15 36.61 -3.69
N ALA A 174 -8.05 37.24 -2.51
CA ALA A 174 -9.14 37.99 -1.91
C ALA A 174 -9.53 39.21 -2.77
N ALA A 175 -8.56 40.03 -3.19
CA ALA A 175 -8.82 41.19 -4.01
C ALA A 175 -9.42 40.83 -5.37
N VAL A 176 -8.90 39.77 -6.02
CA VAL A 176 -9.35 39.34 -7.35
C VAL A 176 -10.76 38.76 -7.29
N LEU A 177 -11.04 37.90 -6.30
CA LEU A 177 -12.38 37.35 -6.09
C LEU A 177 -13.39 38.45 -5.73
N ALA A 178 -13.01 39.44 -4.93
CA ALA A 178 -13.86 40.60 -4.62
C ALA A 178 -14.23 41.38 -5.88
N ALA A 179 -13.23 41.74 -6.70
CA ALA A 179 -13.46 42.48 -7.93
C ALA A 179 -14.32 41.68 -8.95
N LEU A 180 -14.17 40.36 -9.01
CA LEU A 180 -15.02 39.49 -9.82
C LEU A 180 -16.45 39.41 -9.27
N ALA A 181 -16.61 39.24 -7.95
CA ALA A 181 -17.92 39.19 -7.30
C ALA A 181 -18.70 40.49 -7.52
N ASP A 182 -18.05 41.65 -7.35
CA ASP A 182 -18.67 42.96 -7.57
C ASP A 182 -19.17 43.13 -9.01
N ARG A 183 -18.35 42.75 -10.01
CA ARG A 183 -18.73 42.84 -11.43
C ARG A 183 -19.89 41.91 -11.80
N LEU A 184 -19.93 40.74 -11.18
CA LEU A 184 -20.99 39.75 -11.39
C LEU A 184 -22.23 40.02 -10.52
N GLY A 185 -22.17 40.98 -9.60
CA GLY A 185 -23.25 41.24 -8.63
C GLY A 185 -23.49 40.08 -7.66
N LEU A 186 -22.45 39.31 -7.32
CA LEU A 186 -22.55 38.15 -6.44
C LEU A 186 -22.53 38.57 -4.97
N SER A 187 -23.52 38.13 -4.20
CA SER A 187 -23.49 38.24 -2.74
C SER A 187 -22.85 36.98 -2.15
N VAL A 188 -21.53 37.03 -1.96
CA VAL A 188 -20.75 35.91 -1.43
C VAL A 188 -19.78 36.39 -0.36
N VAL A 189 -19.72 35.66 0.74
CA VAL A 189 -18.76 35.93 1.81
C VAL A 189 -17.42 35.33 1.40
N LEU A 190 -16.40 36.17 1.24
CA LEU A 190 -15.06 35.77 0.78
C LEU A 190 -14.22 35.14 1.89
N THR A 191 -14.75 34.05 2.46
CA THR A 191 -14.08 33.17 3.40
C THR A 191 -14.00 31.76 2.80
N LEU A 192 -13.15 30.89 3.35
CA LEU A 192 -13.10 29.50 2.89
C LEU A 192 -14.47 28.80 3.07
N GLU A 193 -15.14 29.00 4.21
CA GLU A 193 -16.49 28.45 4.45
C GLU A 193 -17.56 29.07 3.53
N GLY A 194 -17.48 30.36 3.25
CA GLY A 194 -18.44 31.07 2.39
C GLY A 194 -18.34 30.62 0.93
N LEU A 195 -17.11 30.52 0.41
CA LEU A 195 -16.87 30.03 -0.95
C LEU A 195 -17.19 28.54 -1.10
N ASP A 196 -16.89 27.70 -0.10
CA ASP A 196 -17.30 26.28 -0.12
C ASP A 196 -18.83 26.12 -0.17
N SER A 197 -19.57 26.94 0.59
CA SER A 197 -21.04 26.94 0.56
C SER A 197 -21.56 27.39 -0.80
N TYR A 198 -21.01 28.48 -1.35
CA TYR A 198 -21.34 28.96 -2.69
C TYR A 198 -21.11 27.90 -3.79
N LEU A 199 -19.95 27.21 -3.76
CA LEU A 199 -19.64 26.15 -4.72
C LEU A 199 -20.56 24.93 -4.55
N ALA A 200 -20.95 24.62 -3.32
CA ALA A 200 -21.90 23.54 -3.04
C ALA A 200 -23.30 23.84 -3.59
N ASP A 201 -23.81 25.05 -3.36
CA ASP A 201 -25.12 25.49 -3.83
C ASP A 201 -25.22 25.49 -5.36
N LYS A 202 -24.11 25.74 -6.04
CA LYS A 202 -23.99 25.61 -7.51
C LYS A 202 -23.75 24.18 -8.01
N GLY A 203 -23.61 23.20 -7.12
CA GLY A 203 -23.26 21.82 -7.51
C GLY A 203 -21.83 21.67 -8.04
N LEU A 204 -20.93 22.61 -7.73
CA LEU A 204 -19.52 22.61 -8.13
C LEU A 204 -18.57 22.05 -7.06
N ARG A 205 -19.05 21.84 -5.82
CA ARG A 205 -18.26 21.18 -4.76
C ARG A 205 -17.83 19.76 -5.24
N PRO A 206 -16.56 19.38 -5.05
CA PRO A 206 -16.09 18.03 -5.36
C PRO A 206 -16.86 16.96 -4.58
N PRO A 207 -16.98 15.74 -5.11
CA PRO A 207 -17.49 14.62 -4.34
C PRO A 207 -16.54 14.30 -3.17
N LEU A 208 -17.08 13.74 -2.08
CA LEU A 208 -16.37 13.47 -0.81
C LEU A 208 -15.05 12.71 -1.00
N ASP A 209 -14.96 11.74 -1.91
CA ASP A 209 -13.73 10.99 -2.18
C ASP A 209 -12.62 11.89 -2.79
N THR A 210 -13.02 12.86 -3.61
CA THR A 210 -12.10 13.90 -4.08
C THR A 210 -11.73 14.85 -2.93
N LEU A 211 -12.70 15.25 -2.10
CA LEU A 211 -12.44 16.10 -0.94
C LEU A 211 -11.49 15.43 0.07
N ASP A 212 -11.66 14.16 0.39
CA ASP A 212 -10.80 13.40 1.30
C ASP A 212 -9.36 13.36 0.77
N LYS A 213 -9.17 13.13 -0.55
CA LYS A 213 -7.84 13.19 -1.19
C LYS A 213 -7.22 14.59 -1.11
N LEU A 214 -8.00 15.64 -1.38
CA LEU A 214 -7.52 17.02 -1.30
C LEU A 214 -7.22 17.46 0.14
N SER A 215 -7.94 16.91 1.13
CA SER A 215 -7.73 17.15 2.56
C SER A 215 -6.37 16.62 3.06
N ALA A 216 -5.71 15.74 2.30
CA ALA A 216 -4.37 15.25 2.63
C ALA A 216 -3.36 16.41 2.76
N THR A 217 -3.53 17.47 1.96
CA THR A 217 -2.66 18.65 1.91
C THR A 217 -3.35 19.97 2.30
N ASN A 218 -4.63 19.92 2.67
CA ASN A 218 -5.45 21.07 3.02
C ASN A 218 -6.05 20.86 4.41
N LEU A 219 -5.42 21.47 5.44
CA LEU A 219 -5.77 21.26 6.84
C LEU A 219 -7.15 21.83 7.19
N TRP A 220 -7.47 23.03 6.68
CA TRP A 220 -8.80 23.60 6.80
C TRP A 220 -9.86 22.64 6.23
N LEU A 221 -9.64 22.10 5.02
CA LEU A 221 -10.60 21.17 4.42
C LEU A 221 -10.76 19.94 5.30
N ARG A 222 -9.67 19.36 5.82
CA ARG A 222 -9.73 18.22 6.74
C ARG A 222 -10.62 18.50 7.96
N ALA A 223 -10.41 19.62 8.64
CA ALA A 223 -11.22 20.03 9.79
C ALA A 223 -12.68 20.28 9.40
N ARG A 224 -12.91 20.88 8.24
CA ARG A 224 -14.26 21.09 7.67
C ARG A 224 -14.97 19.76 7.39
N LEU A 225 -14.28 18.77 6.82
CA LEU A 225 -14.88 17.45 6.56
C LEU A 225 -15.26 16.76 7.88
N GLU A 226 -14.40 16.84 8.88
CA GLU A 226 -14.66 16.28 10.21
C GLU A 226 -15.87 16.92 10.89
N LYS A 227 -16.02 18.24 10.78
CA LYS A 227 -17.18 18.97 11.31
C LYS A 227 -18.49 18.61 10.59
N LEU A 228 -18.45 18.43 9.27
CA LEU A 228 -19.64 18.15 8.46
C LEU A 228 -20.09 16.68 8.52
N TRP A 229 -19.13 15.75 8.51
CA TRP A 229 -19.42 14.31 8.37
C TRP A 229 -18.91 13.46 9.53
N GLY A 230 -18.37 14.07 10.60
CA GLY A 230 -17.75 13.36 11.72
C GLY A 230 -16.34 12.86 11.39
N PRO A 231 -15.66 12.17 12.33
CA PRO A 231 -14.32 11.63 12.09
C PRO A 231 -14.32 10.59 10.95
N ALA A 232 -13.18 10.41 10.28
CA ALA A 232 -13.06 9.48 9.15
C ALA A 232 -13.27 8.02 9.57
N ASP A 233 -13.04 7.70 10.85
CA ASP A 233 -13.30 6.37 11.40
C ASP A 233 -14.77 6.13 11.81
N ALA A 234 -15.60 7.18 11.80
CA ALA A 234 -17.00 7.18 12.22
C ALA A 234 -17.27 6.47 13.57
N GLY A 235 -16.29 6.48 14.49
CA GLY A 235 -16.35 5.75 15.76
C GLY A 235 -16.33 4.22 15.65
N MET A 236 -16.03 3.68 14.46
CA MET A 236 -15.83 2.26 14.18
C MET A 236 -14.50 2.05 13.43
N PRO A 237 -13.36 2.41 14.05
CA PRO A 237 -12.04 2.23 13.43
C PRO A 237 -11.83 0.76 13.08
N GLY A 238 -11.58 0.49 11.79
CA GLY A 238 -11.38 -0.86 11.25
C GLY A 238 -12.55 -1.42 10.44
N LEU A 239 -13.72 -0.77 10.42
CA LEU A 239 -14.83 -1.17 9.56
C LEU A 239 -14.47 -0.98 8.08
N ALA A 240 -14.71 -2.00 7.27
CA ALA A 240 -14.54 -1.95 5.83
C ALA A 240 -15.67 -2.71 5.11
N VAL A 241 -16.08 -2.21 3.95
CA VAL A 241 -17.00 -2.91 3.06
C VAL A 241 -16.24 -3.32 1.81
N PHE A 242 -16.21 -4.61 1.51
CA PHE A 242 -15.70 -5.15 0.27
C PHE A 242 -16.87 -5.48 -0.66
N VAL A 243 -16.82 -5.01 -1.90
CA VAL A 243 -17.90 -5.21 -2.88
C VAL A 243 -17.44 -6.24 -3.91
N LEU A 244 -18.05 -7.43 -3.86
CA LEU A 244 -17.82 -8.50 -4.82
C LEU A 244 -18.57 -8.20 -6.10
N ARG A 245 -17.90 -8.40 -7.25
CA ARG A 245 -18.48 -8.15 -8.57
C ARG A 245 -18.99 -9.43 -9.21
N GLU A 246 -19.99 -9.30 -10.08
CA GLU A 246 -20.75 -10.40 -10.68
C GLU A 246 -19.91 -11.58 -11.19
N ARG A 247 -18.83 -11.30 -11.94
CA ARG A 247 -17.97 -12.38 -12.48
C ARG A 247 -17.21 -13.15 -11.40
N ALA A 248 -17.05 -12.57 -10.22
CA ALA A 248 -16.42 -13.20 -9.06
C ALA A 248 -17.43 -13.74 -8.04
N GLN A 249 -18.74 -13.78 -8.34
CA GLN A 249 -19.77 -14.27 -7.41
C GLN A 249 -19.45 -15.67 -6.83
N HIS A 250 -18.86 -16.55 -7.66
CA HIS A 250 -18.47 -17.90 -7.30
C HIS A 250 -17.26 -17.98 -6.34
N LEU A 251 -16.61 -16.84 -6.06
CA LEU A 251 -15.43 -16.73 -5.19
C LEU A 251 -15.76 -16.11 -3.82
N ILE A 252 -17.03 -16.02 -3.43
CA ILE A 252 -17.41 -15.35 -2.18
C ILE A 252 -16.81 -16.02 -0.93
N ASP A 253 -16.78 -17.35 -0.89
CA ASP A 253 -16.19 -18.11 0.22
C ASP A 253 -14.64 -17.97 0.24
N GLU A 254 -14.02 -17.94 -0.94
CA GLU A 254 -12.59 -17.67 -1.10
C GLU A 254 -12.26 -16.26 -0.60
N LEU A 255 -13.12 -15.26 -0.90
CA LEU A 255 -12.96 -13.89 -0.39
C LEU A 255 -13.00 -13.85 1.14
N GLY A 256 -13.92 -14.56 1.79
CA GLY A 256 -13.95 -14.67 3.26
C GLY A 256 -12.65 -15.26 3.83
N THR A 257 -12.15 -16.33 3.20
CA THR A 257 -10.86 -16.94 3.57
C THR A 257 -9.69 -15.97 3.38
N GLU A 258 -9.70 -15.20 2.30
CA GLU A 258 -8.66 -14.24 1.98
C GLU A 258 -8.68 -13.00 2.87
N LEU A 259 -9.87 -12.55 3.31
CA LEU A 259 -10.03 -11.52 4.32
C LEU A 259 -9.44 -11.96 5.66
N ALA A 260 -9.77 -13.17 6.12
CA ALA A 260 -9.18 -13.75 7.32
C ALA A 260 -7.65 -13.86 7.22
N ARG A 261 -7.11 -14.22 6.05
CA ARG A 261 -5.65 -14.23 5.78
C ARG A 261 -5.01 -12.85 5.85
N GLU A 262 -5.74 -11.80 5.52
CA GLU A 262 -5.29 -10.42 5.65
C GLU A 262 -5.52 -9.84 7.05
N GLY A 263 -6.17 -10.55 7.99
CA GLY A 263 -6.43 -10.08 9.36
C GLY A 263 -7.79 -9.41 9.57
N PHE A 264 -8.72 -9.60 8.64
CA PHE A 264 -10.09 -9.12 8.75
C PHE A 264 -11.02 -10.25 9.22
N GLU A 265 -11.92 -9.93 10.14
CA GLU A 265 -13.05 -10.79 10.49
C GLU A 265 -14.26 -10.37 9.66
N VAL A 266 -14.96 -11.34 9.04
CA VAL A 266 -16.21 -11.05 8.33
C VAL A 266 -17.34 -10.95 9.34
N LEU A 267 -17.95 -9.77 9.43
CA LEU A 267 -19.09 -9.51 10.32
C LEU A 267 -20.40 -9.97 9.71
N GLU A 268 -20.63 -9.65 8.43
CA GLU A 268 -21.86 -9.94 7.72
C GLU A 268 -21.60 -9.98 6.21
N THR A 269 -22.25 -10.90 5.49
CA THR A 269 -22.23 -10.97 4.03
C THR A 269 -23.65 -10.75 3.52
N VAL A 270 -23.83 -9.72 2.69
CA VAL A 270 -25.13 -9.33 2.14
C VAL A 270 -25.11 -9.54 0.63
N HIS A 271 -25.91 -10.49 0.15
CA HIS A 271 -26.15 -10.66 -1.28
C HIS A 271 -27.11 -9.58 -1.78
N LEU A 272 -26.71 -8.85 -2.82
CA LEU A 272 -27.49 -7.76 -3.38
C LEU A 272 -28.52 -8.32 -4.36
N THR A 273 -29.78 -7.92 -4.20
CA THR A 273 -30.90 -8.38 -5.06
C THR A 273 -31.87 -7.23 -5.33
N GLY A 274 -32.59 -7.30 -6.46
CA GLY A 274 -33.60 -6.31 -6.86
C GLY A 274 -33.05 -4.88 -6.92
N ASP A 275 -33.89 -3.92 -6.57
CA ASP A 275 -33.60 -2.48 -6.62
C ASP A 275 -32.35 -2.06 -5.82
N VAL A 276 -31.91 -2.87 -4.86
CA VAL A 276 -30.69 -2.60 -4.08
C VAL A 276 -29.46 -2.65 -4.97
N VAL A 277 -29.43 -3.53 -5.99
CA VAL A 277 -28.30 -3.64 -6.92
C VAL A 277 -28.09 -2.32 -7.66
N ASP A 278 -29.18 -1.73 -8.16
CA ASP A 278 -29.13 -0.46 -8.90
C ASP A 278 -28.74 0.70 -7.99
N ARG A 279 -29.34 0.81 -6.80
CA ARG A 279 -28.96 1.83 -5.81
C ARG A 279 -27.49 1.73 -5.42
N VAL A 280 -26.97 0.52 -5.25
CA VAL A 280 -25.54 0.30 -4.93
C VAL A 280 -24.66 0.64 -6.13
N ALA A 281 -25.02 0.21 -7.33
CA ALA A 281 -24.27 0.52 -8.54
C ALA A 281 -24.18 2.04 -8.81
N GLU A 282 -25.26 2.78 -8.52
CA GLU A 282 -25.30 4.24 -8.67
C GLU A 282 -24.65 4.99 -7.50
N GLY A 283 -24.82 4.49 -6.27
CA GLY A 283 -24.40 5.19 -5.04
C GLY A 283 -22.96 4.93 -4.60
N VAL A 284 -22.36 3.80 -4.98
CA VAL A 284 -20.98 3.46 -4.60
C VAL A 284 -20.00 4.25 -5.46
N ARG A 285 -19.28 5.15 -4.79
CA ARG A 285 -18.33 6.09 -5.43
C ARG A 285 -17.05 5.41 -5.93
N GLY A 286 -16.45 5.98 -6.97
CA GLY A 286 -15.16 5.56 -7.53
C GLY A 286 -15.18 4.22 -8.30
N GLY A 287 -16.31 3.51 -8.30
CA GLY A 287 -16.50 2.24 -8.99
C GLY A 287 -16.93 2.44 -10.44
N ASN A 288 -15.99 2.68 -11.35
CA ASN A 288 -16.28 2.42 -12.77
C ASN A 288 -16.55 0.91 -12.91
N TRP A 289 -17.84 0.52 -12.93
CA TRP A 289 -18.29 -0.86 -13.09
C TRP A 289 -18.04 -1.41 -14.50
N GLY A 290 -17.45 -0.62 -15.38
CA GLY A 290 -16.93 -1.08 -16.66
C GLY A 290 -15.67 -1.94 -16.54
N GLN A 291 -14.97 -2.07 -17.67
CA GLN A 291 -13.75 -2.86 -17.80
C GLN A 291 -12.53 -2.25 -17.10
N GLY A 292 -12.49 -0.92 -16.98
CA GLY A 292 -11.30 -0.23 -16.49
C GLY A 292 -10.03 -0.65 -17.28
N PRO A 293 -8.90 -0.95 -16.63
CA PRO A 293 -7.66 -1.36 -17.30
C PRO A 293 -7.63 -2.85 -17.70
N TRP A 294 -8.72 -3.60 -17.50
CA TRP A 294 -8.74 -5.05 -17.70
C TRP A 294 -9.32 -5.42 -19.08
N PRO A 295 -8.98 -6.62 -19.61
CA PRO A 295 -9.56 -7.12 -20.86
C PRO A 295 -11.08 -7.18 -20.89
N VAL A 296 -11.72 -7.39 -19.73
CA VAL A 296 -13.16 -7.51 -19.58
C VAL A 296 -13.61 -6.90 -18.24
N GLY A 297 -14.85 -6.41 -18.20
CA GLY A 297 -15.49 -5.92 -16.97
C GLY A 297 -15.79 -7.03 -15.97
N GLY A 298 -15.72 -6.70 -14.68
CA GLY A 298 -16.11 -7.62 -13.60
C GLY A 298 -17.63 -7.74 -13.40
N GLY A 299 -18.43 -6.97 -14.15
CA GLY A 299 -19.88 -6.84 -13.98
C GLY A 299 -20.27 -5.91 -12.82
N GLY A 300 -21.56 -5.85 -12.53
CA GLY A 300 -22.11 -5.03 -11.44
C GLY A 300 -21.76 -5.56 -10.04
N PRO A 301 -22.12 -4.82 -8.98
CA PRO A 301 -21.99 -5.28 -7.60
C PRO A 301 -23.01 -6.40 -7.32
N VAL A 302 -22.58 -7.49 -6.68
CA VAL A 302 -23.46 -8.64 -6.34
C VAL A 302 -23.48 -9.00 -4.87
N ALA A 303 -22.47 -8.61 -4.11
CA ALA A 303 -22.46 -8.80 -2.66
C ALA A 303 -21.62 -7.73 -1.96
N TYR A 304 -22.04 -7.36 -0.76
CA TYR A 304 -21.19 -6.71 0.23
C TYR A 304 -20.68 -7.76 1.21
N VAL A 305 -19.36 -7.79 1.39
CA VAL A 305 -18.71 -8.50 2.49
C VAL A 305 -18.22 -7.45 3.47
N ILE A 306 -18.93 -7.36 4.59
CA ILE A 306 -18.69 -6.35 5.64
C ILE A 306 -17.72 -6.97 6.63
N ALA A 307 -16.59 -6.32 6.83
CA ALA A 307 -15.49 -6.88 7.60
C ALA A 307 -14.87 -5.87 8.57
N TYR A 308 -14.20 -6.39 9.59
CA TYR A 308 -13.53 -5.63 10.63
C TYR A 308 -12.05 -5.97 10.72
N ASP A 309 -11.19 -4.96 10.66
CA ASP A 309 -9.74 -5.12 10.85
C ASP A 309 -9.42 -5.38 12.33
N LEU A 310 -9.09 -6.61 12.67
CA LEU A 310 -8.91 -7.04 14.07
C LEU A 310 -7.74 -6.33 14.77
N SER A 311 -6.79 -5.76 14.03
CA SER A 311 -5.72 -4.93 14.60
C SER A 311 -6.26 -3.67 15.29
N ARG A 312 -7.50 -3.25 14.97
CA ARG A 312 -8.17 -2.08 15.58
C ARG A 312 -8.91 -2.39 16.86
N SER A 313 -8.89 -3.65 17.30
CA SER A 313 -9.53 -4.06 18.54
C SER A 313 -8.79 -3.59 19.80
N LEU A 314 -7.51 -3.23 19.67
CA LEU A 314 -6.64 -2.84 20.79
C LEU A 314 -6.74 -1.36 21.18
N GLY A 315 -7.62 -0.59 20.54
CA GLY A 315 -7.74 0.86 20.70
C GLY A 315 -6.77 1.65 19.83
N ASP A 316 -7.09 2.93 19.61
CA ASP A 316 -6.37 3.78 18.64
C ASP A 316 -4.97 4.21 19.14
N ASP A 317 -4.77 4.26 20.47
CA ASP A 317 -3.48 4.63 21.08
C ASP A 317 -2.43 3.51 20.96
N ALA A 318 -2.88 2.26 20.81
CA ALA A 318 -1.98 1.11 20.80
C ALA A 318 -1.21 0.99 19.48
N LEU A 319 -1.82 1.43 18.36
CA LEU A 319 -1.27 1.24 17.01
C LEU A 319 -1.62 2.39 16.07
N PRO A 320 -0.61 3.02 15.43
CA PRO A 320 -0.87 4.11 14.49
C PRO A 320 -1.69 3.61 13.29
N ALA A 321 -2.66 4.42 12.88
CA ALA A 321 -3.50 4.08 11.76
C ALA A 321 -2.73 4.06 10.43
N ASN A 322 -2.80 2.94 9.71
CA ASN A 322 -2.40 2.90 8.31
C ASN A 322 -3.62 3.28 7.43
N PRO A 323 -3.67 4.47 6.82
CA PRO A 323 -4.79 4.90 5.99
C PRO A 323 -4.92 4.06 4.70
N LEU A 324 -3.89 3.33 4.30
CA LEU A 324 -3.92 2.48 3.09
C LEU A 324 -4.31 1.03 3.37
N ARG A 325 -4.59 0.68 4.63
CA ARG A 325 -4.77 -0.70 5.09
C ARG A 325 -5.81 -1.50 4.30
N VAL A 326 -6.99 -0.91 4.08
CA VAL A 326 -8.08 -1.57 3.33
C VAL A 326 -7.71 -1.71 1.86
N ASN A 327 -7.11 -0.68 1.27
CA ASN A 327 -6.69 -0.70 -0.12
C ASN A 327 -5.56 -1.72 -0.38
N ASP A 328 -4.56 -1.81 0.51
CA ASP A 328 -3.48 -2.79 0.43
C ASP A 328 -4.04 -4.23 0.52
N ALA A 329 -4.98 -4.47 1.45
CA ALA A 329 -5.66 -5.76 1.57
C ALA A 329 -6.48 -6.09 0.31
N LYS A 330 -7.29 -5.15 -0.20
CA LYS A 330 -8.04 -5.31 -1.46
C LYS A 330 -7.13 -5.72 -2.61
N LEU A 331 -5.99 -5.04 -2.79
CA LEU A 331 -5.05 -5.35 -3.87
C LEU A 331 -4.45 -6.75 -3.72
N ALA A 332 -4.02 -7.12 -2.50
CA ALA A 332 -3.44 -8.42 -2.23
C ALA A 332 -4.46 -9.57 -2.41
N ILE A 333 -5.70 -9.38 -1.95
CA ILE A 333 -6.80 -10.32 -2.12
C ILE A 333 -7.15 -10.45 -3.60
N ARG A 334 -7.27 -9.33 -4.33
CA ARG A 334 -7.56 -9.32 -5.77
C ARG A 334 -6.56 -10.17 -6.56
N GLU A 335 -5.26 -10.01 -6.27
CA GLU A 335 -4.22 -10.81 -6.94
C GLU A 335 -4.40 -12.32 -6.70
N ARG A 336 -4.79 -12.73 -5.49
CA ARG A 336 -4.98 -14.15 -5.14
C ARG A 336 -6.28 -14.73 -5.68
N LEU A 337 -7.37 -13.97 -5.65
CA LEU A 337 -8.62 -14.36 -6.32
C LEU A 337 -8.41 -14.56 -7.83
N LEU A 338 -7.65 -13.68 -8.47
CA LEU A 338 -7.31 -13.83 -9.89
C LEU A 338 -6.38 -15.01 -10.14
N ALA A 339 -5.46 -15.33 -9.23
CA ALA A 339 -4.62 -16.52 -9.33
C ALA A 339 -5.44 -17.82 -9.20
N ALA A 340 -6.47 -17.81 -8.33
CA ALA A 340 -7.39 -18.94 -8.17
C ALA A 340 -8.33 -19.13 -9.38
N HIS A 341 -8.68 -18.04 -10.07
CA HIS A 341 -9.57 -18.05 -11.23
C HIS A 341 -8.99 -18.76 -12.48
N GLY A 342 -7.66 -18.98 -12.54
CA GLY A 342 -7.00 -19.69 -13.64
C GLY A 342 -6.75 -18.82 -14.89
N ASP A 343 -6.68 -19.46 -16.07
CA ASP A 343 -6.25 -18.84 -17.34
C ASP A 343 -7.33 -18.01 -18.07
N GLY A 344 -8.48 -17.75 -17.41
CA GLY A 344 -9.56 -16.93 -17.96
C GLY A 344 -9.17 -15.47 -18.21
N PRO A 345 -9.98 -14.71 -18.96
CA PRO A 345 -9.74 -13.29 -19.17
C PRO A 345 -9.79 -12.56 -17.83
N ARG A 346 -8.72 -11.83 -17.49
CA ARG A 346 -8.64 -11.10 -16.23
C ARG A 346 -9.67 -9.97 -16.17
N PHE A 347 -10.19 -9.73 -14.98
CA PHE A 347 -11.13 -8.65 -14.68
C PHE A 347 -10.85 -8.06 -13.30
N ASN A 348 -11.60 -7.03 -12.90
CA ASN A 348 -11.58 -6.58 -11.50
C ASN A 348 -12.65 -7.33 -10.70
N PRO A 349 -12.30 -8.29 -9.82
CA PRO A 349 -13.28 -9.05 -9.02
C PRO A 349 -13.83 -8.28 -7.81
N LEU A 350 -13.11 -7.26 -7.33
CA LEU A 350 -13.30 -6.72 -5.98
C LEU A 350 -13.13 -5.20 -5.95
N HIS A 351 -14.11 -4.52 -5.37
CA HIS A 351 -14.01 -3.11 -4.94
C HIS A 351 -14.04 -3.04 -3.40
N SER A 352 -13.71 -1.90 -2.82
CA SER A 352 -13.78 -1.70 -1.35
C SER A 352 -14.10 -0.25 -1.03
N SER A 353 -14.59 -0.02 0.19
CA SER A 353 -14.45 1.29 0.82
C SER A 353 -12.96 1.63 1.03
N ASP A 354 -12.64 2.91 1.15
CA ASP A 354 -11.31 3.43 1.44
C ASP A 354 -11.14 3.67 2.95
N ASP A 355 -12.22 4.05 3.65
CA ASP A 355 -12.26 4.29 5.10
C ASP A 355 -13.61 3.87 5.73
N PRO A 356 -13.72 3.86 7.07
CA PRO A 356 -14.97 3.52 7.77
C PRO A 356 -16.15 4.47 7.50
N ARG A 357 -15.93 5.77 7.29
CA ARG A 357 -17.01 6.71 6.96
C ARG A 357 -17.63 6.34 5.61
N GLN A 358 -16.82 6.07 4.60
CA GLN A 358 -17.29 5.59 3.30
C GLN A 358 -17.94 4.20 3.41
N ALA A 359 -17.44 3.33 4.30
CA ALA A 359 -18.10 2.06 4.59
C ALA A 359 -19.55 2.28 5.06
N LEU A 360 -19.81 3.26 5.94
CA LEU A 360 -21.16 3.61 6.38
C LEU A 360 -22.03 4.16 5.26
N ASP A 361 -21.49 5.01 4.39
CA ASP A 361 -22.21 5.48 3.19
C ASP A 361 -22.66 4.29 2.32
N TYR A 362 -21.81 3.28 2.16
CA TYR A 362 -22.16 2.07 1.41
C TYR A 362 -23.27 1.31 2.10
N LEU A 363 -23.19 1.11 3.43
CA LEU A 363 -24.22 0.41 4.20
C LEU A 363 -25.59 1.11 4.14
N ALA A 364 -25.62 2.44 4.08
CA ALA A 364 -26.86 3.20 3.95
C ALA A 364 -27.63 2.85 2.66
N LEU A 365 -26.94 2.52 1.57
CA LEU A 365 -27.55 2.11 0.29
C LEU A 365 -28.32 0.79 0.36
N LEU A 366 -28.05 -0.04 1.37
CA LEU A 366 -28.80 -1.27 1.62
C LEU A 366 -30.23 -0.98 2.08
N GLY A 367 -30.46 0.17 2.72
CA GLY A 367 -31.77 0.54 3.27
C GLY A 367 -32.17 -0.31 4.49
N ASP A 368 -31.21 -0.98 5.14
CA ASP A 368 -31.43 -1.70 6.40
C ASP A 368 -31.04 -0.80 7.59
N PRO A 369 -32.02 -0.23 8.34
CA PRO A 369 -31.72 0.64 9.47
C PRO A 369 -31.08 -0.10 10.65
N GLY A 370 -31.18 -1.43 10.72
CA GLY A 370 -30.65 -2.25 11.81
C GLY A 370 -29.19 -2.66 11.63
N ILE A 371 -28.63 -2.53 10.42
CA ILE A 371 -27.31 -3.10 10.10
C ILE A 371 -26.20 -2.51 10.96
N VAL A 372 -26.16 -1.19 11.13
CA VAL A 372 -25.14 -0.52 11.94
C VAL A 372 -25.18 -0.97 13.40
N THR A 373 -26.37 -1.17 13.96
CA THR A 373 -26.55 -1.67 15.33
C THR A 373 -26.05 -3.11 15.48
N ARG A 374 -26.30 -3.98 14.49
CA ARG A 374 -25.75 -5.36 14.48
C ARG A 374 -24.24 -5.36 14.40
N LEU A 375 -23.66 -4.56 13.49
CA LEU A 375 -22.21 -4.46 13.33
C LEU A 375 -21.52 -3.92 14.58
N ARG A 376 -22.08 -2.89 15.24
CA ARG A 376 -21.53 -2.36 16.50
C ARG A 376 -21.47 -3.41 17.60
N ARG A 377 -22.50 -4.25 17.72
CA ARG A 377 -22.50 -5.37 18.67
C ARG A 377 -21.44 -6.42 18.32
N GLY A 378 -21.36 -6.84 17.06
CA GLY A 378 -20.31 -7.77 16.62
C GLY A 378 -18.90 -7.24 16.85
N ILE A 379 -18.66 -5.95 16.59
CA ILE A 379 -17.38 -5.29 16.88
C ILE A 379 -17.08 -5.27 18.38
N ALA A 380 -18.08 -5.01 19.23
CA ALA A 380 -17.92 -5.04 20.69
C ALA A 380 -17.54 -6.45 21.18
N GLU A 381 -18.21 -7.50 20.67
CA GLU A 381 -17.88 -8.89 20.97
C GLU A 381 -16.46 -9.26 20.53
N LEU A 382 -16.03 -8.82 19.34
CA LEU A 382 -14.65 -9.03 18.87
C LEU A 382 -13.62 -8.30 19.73
N ARG A 383 -13.92 -7.09 20.19
CA ARG A 383 -13.04 -6.34 21.11
C ARG A 383 -12.87 -7.03 22.45
N GLU A 384 -13.94 -7.62 22.98
CA GLU A 384 -13.87 -8.43 24.19
C GLU A 384 -12.95 -9.64 23.99
N HIS A 385 -13.12 -10.37 22.88
CA HIS A 385 -12.23 -11.49 22.53
C HIS A 385 -10.78 -11.04 22.35
N MET A 386 -10.54 -9.83 21.85
CA MET A 386 -9.22 -9.27 21.60
C MET A 386 -8.64 -8.50 22.80
N THR A 387 -9.17 -8.71 24.01
CA THR A 387 -8.62 -8.14 25.24
C THR A 387 -7.46 -8.98 25.77
N PHE A 388 -6.35 -8.34 26.14
CA PHE A 388 -5.22 -9.03 26.75
C PHE A 388 -5.57 -9.50 28.17
N PRO A 389 -5.14 -10.71 28.57
CA PRO A 389 -5.44 -11.27 29.90
C PRO A 389 -4.74 -10.52 31.05
N TYR A 390 -3.71 -9.73 30.74
CA TYR A 390 -2.90 -9.00 31.70
C TYR A 390 -2.67 -7.56 31.22
N PRO A 391 -2.37 -6.61 32.13
CA PRO A 391 -2.12 -5.22 31.75
C PRO A 391 -1.06 -5.10 30.65
N LEU A 392 -1.46 -4.43 29.56
CA LEU A 392 -0.62 -4.16 28.40
C LEU A 392 0.51 -3.18 28.78
N VAL A 393 1.76 -3.52 28.44
CA VAL A 393 2.94 -2.67 28.62
C VAL A 393 3.35 -2.03 27.30
N GLU A 394 3.52 -2.85 26.25
CA GLU A 394 3.84 -2.37 24.90
C GLU A 394 3.33 -3.36 23.84
N VAL A 395 2.87 -2.86 22.70
CA VAL A 395 2.56 -3.72 21.54
C VAL A 395 3.83 -3.91 20.71
N LEU A 396 4.18 -5.16 20.41
CA LEU A 396 5.36 -5.47 19.61
C LEU A 396 5.03 -5.34 18.10
N PRO A 397 5.91 -4.69 17.31
CA PRO A 397 5.69 -4.52 15.87
C PRO A 397 5.55 -5.87 15.15
N SER A 398 4.43 -6.07 14.46
CA SER A 398 4.20 -7.23 13.60
C SER A 398 3.20 -6.89 12.49
N ILE A 399 3.05 -7.77 11.50
CA ILE A 399 2.11 -7.56 10.37
C ILE A 399 0.64 -7.82 10.80
N GLN A 400 0.40 -8.30 12.05
CA GLN A 400 -0.91 -8.38 12.71
C GLN A 400 -2.03 -8.96 11.84
N ARG A 401 -1.80 -10.15 11.28
CA ARG A 401 -2.79 -10.83 10.42
C ARG A 401 -3.53 -11.97 11.10
N ARG A 402 -2.94 -12.53 12.16
CA ARG A 402 -3.43 -13.74 12.86
C ARG A 402 -3.41 -13.60 14.36
N ALA A 403 -2.52 -12.74 14.85
CA ALA A 403 -2.33 -12.48 16.26
C ALA A 403 -1.74 -11.09 16.44
N VAL A 404 -1.94 -10.51 17.62
CA VAL A 404 -1.14 -9.39 18.10
C VAL A 404 -0.21 -9.90 19.18
N THR A 405 1.05 -9.50 19.11
CA THR A 405 2.05 -9.82 20.11
C THR A 405 2.36 -8.56 20.92
N ALA A 406 2.40 -8.67 22.23
CA ALA A 406 2.63 -7.57 23.14
C ALA A 406 3.40 -8.02 24.38
N VAL A 407 4.03 -7.08 25.07
CA VAL A 407 4.51 -7.29 26.43
C VAL A 407 3.39 -6.96 27.40
N VAL A 408 3.16 -7.84 28.36
CA VAL A 408 2.17 -7.70 29.42
C VAL A 408 2.82 -7.86 30.79
N ARG A 409 2.20 -7.31 31.84
CA ARG A 409 2.66 -7.42 33.22
C ARG A 409 1.94 -8.55 33.95
N HIS A 410 2.57 -9.71 34.05
CA HIS A 410 2.10 -10.87 34.80
C HIS A 410 2.41 -10.72 36.30
N PRO A 411 1.50 -11.09 37.23
CA PRO A 411 1.72 -10.96 38.66
C PRO A 411 2.90 -11.81 39.18
N GLU A 412 3.10 -13.01 38.63
CA GLU A 412 4.14 -13.94 39.12
C GLU A 412 5.44 -13.91 38.30
N HIS A 413 5.34 -13.57 37.01
CA HIS A 413 6.45 -13.69 36.06
C HIS A 413 7.01 -12.33 35.64
N GLY A 414 6.41 -11.23 36.12
CA GLY A 414 6.77 -9.88 35.70
C GLY A 414 6.42 -9.64 34.22
N GLU A 415 7.33 -9.02 33.48
CA GLU A 415 7.09 -8.69 32.07
C GLU A 415 7.26 -9.92 31.17
N CYS A 416 6.16 -10.31 30.52
CA CYS A 416 6.08 -11.48 29.64
C CYS A 416 5.61 -11.07 28.25
N VAL A 417 5.92 -11.88 27.25
CA VAL A 417 5.38 -11.71 25.89
C VAL A 417 4.08 -12.51 25.78
N CYS A 418 2.98 -11.81 25.51
CA CYS A 418 1.68 -12.38 25.19
C CYS A 418 1.44 -12.34 23.68
N LYS A 419 1.16 -13.49 23.09
CA LYS A 419 0.69 -13.61 21.72
C LYS A 419 -0.81 -13.93 21.75
N LEU A 420 -1.63 -12.95 21.42
CA LEU A 420 -3.09 -13.00 21.42
C LEU A 420 -3.59 -13.24 20.00
N PHE A 421 -4.20 -14.39 19.75
CA PHE A 421 -4.65 -14.86 18.44
C PHE A 421 -6.06 -14.36 18.11
N TYR A 422 -6.26 -14.08 16.83
CA TYR A 422 -7.56 -13.73 16.26
C TYR A 422 -8.52 -14.92 16.33
N PRO A 423 -9.84 -14.69 16.46
CA PRO A 423 -10.82 -15.78 16.56
C PRO A 423 -10.71 -16.81 15.42
N GLY A 424 -10.62 -16.37 14.16
CA GLY A 424 -10.41 -17.25 13.01
C GLY A 424 -9.03 -17.92 12.92
N SER A 425 -8.11 -17.64 13.85
CA SER A 425 -6.73 -18.14 13.86
C SER A 425 -6.48 -19.23 14.91
N ARG A 426 -7.52 -19.82 15.50
CA ARG A 426 -7.41 -20.88 16.53
C ARG A 426 -6.44 -22.02 16.15
N ARG A 427 -6.44 -22.47 14.90
CA ARG A 427 -5.53 -23.52 14.43
C ARG A 427 -4.04 -23.18 14.55
N PHE A 428 -3.69 -21.90 14.48
CA PHE A 428 -2.31 -21.41 14.64
C PHE A 428 -1.89 -21.41 16.11
N LEU A 429 -2.80 -21.01 17.00
CA LEU A 429 -2.66 -21.16 18.44
C LEU A 429 -2.45 -22.64 18.82
N ASP A 430 -3.31 -23.54 18.34
CA ASP A 430 -3.22 -24.96 18.66
C ASP A 430 -1.89 -25.57 18.19
N ARG A 431 -1.39 -25.17 17.02
CA ARG A 431 -0.08 -25.60 16.51
C ARG A 431 1.07 -25.08 17.36
N GLU A 432 1.04 -23.80 17.74
CA GLU A 432 2.10 -23.23 18.56
C GLU A 432 2.10 -23.80 19.98
N LEU A 433 0.91 -24.03 20.55
CA LEU A 433 0.74 -24.69 21.85
C LEU A 433 1.29 -26.12 21.79
N ARG A 434 0.87 -26.89 20.79
CA ARG A 434 1.39 -28.25 20.53
C ARG A 434 2.91 -28.24 20.40
N ALA A 435 3.47 -27.30 19.64
CA ALA A 435 4.92 -27.19 19.46
C ALA A 435 5.64 -27.02 20.80
N ARG A 436 5.14 -26.12 21.64
CA ARG A 436 5.71 -25.82 22.96
C ARG A 436 5.52 -26.93 23.98
N THR A 437 4.58 -27.84 23.77
CA THR A 437 4.37 -29.01 24.63
C THR A 437 5.18 -30.22 24.14
N GLU A 438 5.04 -30.61 22.87
CA GLU A 438 5.67 -31.83 22.31
C GLU A 438 7.18 -31.70 22.11
N PHE A 439 7.66 -30.47 21.90
CA PHE A 439 9.07 -30.19 21.62
C PHE A 439 9.71 -29.28 22.68
N ALA A 440 9.16 -29.28 23.90
CA ALA A 440 9.67 -28.53 25.05
C ALA A 440 11.13 -28.89 25.42
N HIS A 441 11.58 -30.10 25.06
CA HIS A 441 12.96 -30.56 25.29
C HIS A 441 13.99 -29.88 24.39
N LEU A 442 13.56 -29.21 23.31
CA LEU A 442 14.47 -28.51 22.41
C LEU A 442 14.97 -27.22 23.08
N PRO A 443 16.30 -27.00 23.17
CA PRO A 443 16.86 -25.75 23.68
C PRO A 443 16.34 -24.51 22.93
N GLU A 444 16.03 -24.68 21.64
CA GLU A 444 15.54 -23.63 20.75
C GLU A 444 14.05 -23.28 20.91
N MET A 445 13.29 -24.07 21.69
CA MET A 445 11.89 -23.81 21.97
C MET A 445 11.72 -22.69 23.01
N PRO A 446 10.90 -21.66 22.72
CA PRO A 446 10.45 -20.71 23.73
C PRO A 446 9.66 -21.41 24.84
N ALA A 447 9.94 -21.08 26.09
CA ALA A 447 9.20 -21.61 27.22
C ALA A 447 7.74 -21.14 27.16
N LEU A 448 6.82 -22.06 27.49
CA LEU A 448 5.41 -21.75 27.68
C LEU A 448 5.18 -21.48 29.17
N LEU A 449 4.86 -20.23 29.51
CA LEU A 449 4.52 -19.86 30.89
C LEU A 449 3.06 -20.17 31.19
N GLU A 450 2.18 -19.79 30.26
CA GLU A 450 0.73 -19.92 30.40
C GLU A 450 0.08 -19.97 29.02
N SER A 451 -1.13 -20.53 28.93
CA SER A 451 -1.98 -20.48 27.75
C SER A 451 -3.44 -20.31 28.15
N GLY A 452 -4.19 -19.54 27.36
CA GLY A 452 -5.63 -19.37 27.52
C GLY A 452 -6.44 -19.74 26.27
N PRO A 453 -7.73 -19.33 26.21
CA PRO A 453 -8.61 -19.65 25.10
C PRO A 453 -8.15 -19.09 23.74
N ASN A 454 -7.40 -18.00 23.73
CA ASN A 454 -6.90 -17.39 22.51
C ASN A 454 -5.51 -16.76 22.67
N TYR A 455 -4.73 -17.09 23.71
CA TYR A 455 -3.40 -16.54 23.90
C TYR A 455 -2.38 -17.54 24.42
N LEU A 456 -1.10 -17.18 24.25
CA LEU A 456 0.06 -17.86 24.86
C LEU A 456 0.96 -16.83 25.53
N LEU A 457 1.52 -17.17 26.69
CA LEU A 457 2.55 -16.42 27.37
C LEU A 457 3.92 -17.08 27.24
N SER A 458 4.93 -16.26 26.98
CA SER A 458 6.35 -16.63 26.95
C SER A 458 7.18 -15.65 27.79
N PRO A 459 8.38 -16.04 28.24
CA PRO A 459 9.33 -15.07 28.78
C PRO A 459 9.64 -13.97 27.76
N ARG A 460 9.94 -12.77 28.26
CA ARG A 460 10.45 -11.68 27.44
C ARG A 460 11.95 -11.87 27.16
N TYR A 461 12.26 -12.52 26.05
CA TYR A 461 13.63 -12.67 25.57
C TYR A 461 14.22 -11.35 25.08
N ARG A 462 15.49 -11.09 25.40
CA ARG A 462 16.26 -9.93 24.90
C ARG A 462 17.29 -10.41 23.88
N ASP A 463 17.07 -10.07 22.61
CA ASP A 463 17.98 -10.51 21.55
C ASP A 463 19.33 -9.79 21.61
N THR A 464 20.37 -10.52 22.03
CA THR A 464 21.77 -10.11 22.03
C THR A 464 22.38 -10.13 20.62
N GLY A 465 21.70 -10.76 19.64
CA GLY A 465 22.22 -10.91 18.29
C GLY A 465 23.37 -11.91 18.16
N ALA A 466 23.71 -12.69 19.19
CA ALA A 466 24.85 -13.61 19.15
C ALA A 466 24.72 -14.74 18.10
N HIS A 467 23.51 -14.97 17.56
CA HIS A 467 23.30 -15.85 16.41
C HIS A 467 23.74 -15.26 15.06
N VAL A 468 23.96 -13.94 15.00
CA VAL A 468 24.32 -13.20 13.80
C VAL A 468 25.83 -13.18 13.63
N ARG A 469 26.32 -13.69 12.49
CA ARG A 469 27.72 -13.54 12.08
C ARG A 469 27.97 -12.21 11.39
N ARG A 470 27.08 -11.82 10.47
CA ARG A 470 27.12 -10.53 9.75
C ARG A 470 25.82 -10.25 9.03
N ALA A 471 25.50 -8.97 8.86
CA ALA A 471 24.39 -8.52 8.02
C ALA A 471 24.69 -8.78 6.53
N LEU A 472 23.67 -9.10 5.73
CA LEU A 472 23.83 -9.26 4.28
C LEU A 472 23.44 -7.96 3.55
N PRO A 473 24.34 -7.40 2.71
CA PRO A 473 24.07 -6.15 2.02
C PRO A 473 22.79 -6.18 1.17
N GLY A 474 21.91 -5.21 1.42
CA GLY A 474 20.65 -5.05 0.72
C GLY A 474 19.62 -6.16 0.97
N LEU A 475 19.74 -6.93 2.05
CA LEU A 475 18.73 -7.90 2.51
C LEU A 475 18.40 -7.65 3.98
N ARG A 476 17.18 -8.02 4.39
CA ARG A 476 16.78 -8.10 5.80
C ARG A 476 17.33 -9.34 6.53
N HIS A 477 17.89 -10.29 5.78
CA HIS A 477 18.44 -11.53 6.33
C HIS A 477 19.91 -11.38 6.72
N VAL A 478 20.36 -12.28 7.59
CA VAL A 478 21.73 -12.29 8.11
C VAL A 478 22.44 -13.60 7.76
N GLN A 479 23.78 -13.59 7.82
CA GLN A 479 24.55 -14.81 7.96
C GLN A 479 24.55 -15.24 9.41
N LEU A 480 24.30 -16.52 9.64
CA LEU A 480 24.26 -17.13 10.96
C LEU A 480 25.67 -17.53 11.40
N THR A 481 25.93 -17.57 12.71
CA THR A 481 27.16 -18.20 13.18
C THR A 481 27.17 -19.69 12.84
N PRO A 482 28.35 -20.33 12.73
CA PRO A 482 28.39 -21.77 12.50
C PRO A 482 27.76 -22.58 13.64
N ARG A 483 27.86 -22.10 14.89
CA ARG A 483 27.21 -22.71 16.06
C ARG A 483 25.68 -22.69 15.91
N THR A 484 25.11 -21.55 15.53
CA THR A 484 23.67 -21.42 15.25
C THR A 484 23.25 -22.32 14.08
N SER A 485 24.02 -22.35 12.99
CA SER A 485 23.74 -23.21 11.84
C SER A 485 23.70 -24.70 12.22
N ALA A 486 24.63 -25.14 13.06
CA ALA A 486 24.66 -26.51 13.58
C ALA A 486 23.51 -26.80 14.56
N ALA A 487 23.10 -25.81 15.37
CA ALA A 487 21.95 -25.90 16.26
C ALA A 487 20.64 -26.09 15.48
N MET A 488 20.39 -25.24 14.48
CA MET A 488 19.22 -25.37 13.60
C MET A 488 19.19 -26.70 12.86
N ALA A 489 20.35 -27.21 12.42
CA ALA A 489 20.42 -28.53 11.79
C ALA A 489 20.05 -29.68 12.73
N ARG A 490 20.45 -29.60 14.02
CA ARG A 490 20.02 -30.57 15.04
C ARG A 490 18.53 -30.48 15.30
N MET A 491 18.03 -29.27 15.53
CA MET A 491 16.61 -29.01 15.78
C MET A 491 15.73 -29.58 14.66
N VAL A 492 16.05 -29.30 13.40
CA VAL A 492 15.26 -29.80 12.26
C VAL A 492 15.35 -31.32 12.08
N ARG A 493 16.46 -31.96 12.46
CA ARG A 493 16.53 -33.43 12.49
C ARG A 493 15.60 -34.01 13.54
N ASP A 494 15.55 -33.45 14.76
CA ASP A 494 14.66 -33.93 15.82
C ASP A 494 13.18 -33.76 15.42
N LEU A 495 12.80 -32.60 14.86
CA LEU A 495 11.45 -32.41 14.30
C LEU A 495 11.12 -33.48 13.25
N HIS A 496 12.05 -33.71 12.33
CA HIS A 496 11.89 -34.67 11.23
C HIS A 496 11.79 -36.12 11.72
N GLU A 497 12.58 -36.50 12.72
CA GLU A 497 12.57 -37.81 13.37
C GLU A 497 11.20 -38.09 14.02
N ARG A 498 10.58 -37.05 14.58
CA ARG A 498 9.23 -37.06 15.18
C ARG A 498 8.08 -36.87 14.19
N GLY A 499 8.37 -36.84 12.88
CA GLY A 499 7.33 -36.75 11.84
C GLY A 499 6.77 -35.34 11.60
N ALA A 500 7.46 -34.31 12.09
CA ALA A 500 7.06 -32.92 11.95
C ALA A 500 8.04 -32.09 11.09
N TYR A 501 7.54 -30.95 10.61
CA TYR A 501 8.34 -29.91 9.96
C TYR A 501 7.81 -28.52 10.33
N LEU A 502 8.68 -27.52 10.31
CA LEU A 502 8.36 -26.13 10.60
C LEU A 502 8.51 -25.31 9.31
N LEU A 503 7.41 -24.76 8.81
CA LEU A 503 7.48 -23.77 7.74
C LEU A 503 7.85 -22.40 8.28
N ASP A 504 8.37 -21.54 7.40
CA ASP A 504 8.83 -20.19 7.72
C ASP A 504 10.02 -20.10 8.69
N LEU A 505 10.84 -21.15 8.73
CA LEU A 505 12.07 -21.10 9.50
C LEU A 505 13.08 -20.14 8.82
N SER A 506 13.04 -18.87 9.20
CA SER A 506 13.82 -17.78 8.61
C SER A 506 14.81 -17.20 9.61
N THR A 507 15.81 -16.45 9.13
CA THR A 507 16.76 -15.76 10.04
C THR A 507 16.12 -14.62 10.83
N GLN A 508 14.90 -14.19 10.48
CA GLN A 508 14.16 -13.16 11.21
C GLN A 508 13.38 -13.74 12.40
N ASN A 509 13.23 -15.06 12.42
CA ASN A 509 12.52 -15.81 13.45
C ASN A 509 13.49 -16.38 14.49
N LEU A 510 14.70 -15.82 14.61
CA LEU A 510 15.70 -16.23 15.59
C LEU A 510 15.96 -15.10 16.57
N MET A 511 16.08 -15.44 17.84
CA MET A 511 16.56 -14.53 18.90
C MET A 511 17.62 -15.26 19.71
N THR A 512 18.62 -14.55 20.23
CA THR A 512 19.56 -15.12 21.20
C THR A 512 19.52 -14.34 22.48
N ASP A 513 18.95 -14.95 23.51
CA ASP A 513 18.91 -14.41 24.85
C ASP A 513 20.23 -14.71 25.59
N GLU A 514 20.62 -13.82 26.50
CA GLU A 514 21.83 -13.95 27.30
C GLU A 514 21.77 -15.16 28.26
N VAL A 515 20.59 -15.41 28.83
CA VAL A 515 20.35 -16.47 29.82
C VAL A 515 19.82 -17.72 29.15
N ASP A 516 18.78 -17.57 28.32
CA ASP A 516 18.06 -18.70 27.73
C ASP A 516 18.66 -19.21 26.42
N GLY A 517 19.64 -18.50 25.85
CA GLY A 517 20.31 -18.87 24.63
C GLY A 517 19.47 -18.67 23.37
N LEU A 518 19.72 -19.49 22.34
CA LEU A 518 19.06 -19.38 21.04
C LEU A 518 17.61 -19.82 21.14
N LYS A 519 16.68 -18.99 20.64
CA LYS A 519 15.25 -19.28 20.52
C LYS A 519 14.77 -19.08 19.09
N VAL A 520 13.90 -19.98 18.64
CA VAL A 520 13.12 -19.82 17.41
C VAL A 520 11.77 -19.25 17.82
N ILE A 521 11.45 -18.06 17.33
CA ILE A 521 10.14 -17.44 17.52
C ILE A 521 9.22 -17.81 16.34
N ASP A 522 7.91 -17.87 16.58
CA ASP A 522 6.87 -18.19 15.58
C ASP A 522 6.76 -19.68 15.16
N TRP A 523 6.29 -20.52 16.08
CA TRP A 523 6.08 -21.96 15.87
C TRP A 523 4.69 -22.32 15.30
N GLU A 524 3.84 -21.34 15.01
CA GLU A 524 2.46 -21.54 14.57
C GLU A 524 2.31 -22.25 13.21
N PHE A 525 3.41 -22.41 12.48
CA PHE A 525 3.49 -23.12 11.21
C PHE A 525 4.09 -24.53 11.30
N LEU A 526 4.23 -25.07 12.50
CA LEU A 526 4.55 -26.49 12.72
C LEU A 526 3.46 -27.38 12.12
N GLN A 527 3.86 -28.39 11.36
CA GLN A 527 2.98 -29.29 10.62
C GLN A 527 3.53 -30.72 10.62
N ASP A 528 2.62 -31.68 10.42
CA ASP A 528 2.96 -33.09 10.25
C ASP A 528 3.12 -33.46 8.78
N PHE A 529 3.93 -34.48 8.50
CA PHE A 529 3.96 -35.08 7.17
C PHE A 529 2.64 -35.81 6.89
N ALA A 530 1.90 -35.39 5.86
CA ALA A 530 0.64 -36.02 5.44
C ALA A 530 0.82 -37.40 4.76
N GLY A 531 2.05 -37.93 4.70
CA GLY A 531 2.40 -39.17 4.02
C GLY A 531 3.87 -39.53 4.27
N ASP A 532 4.51 -40.19 3.30
CA ASP A 532 5.90 -40.61 3.45
C ASP A 532 6.83 -39.44 3.78
N ARG A 533 7.58 -39.64 4.85
CA ARG A 533 8.56 -38.68 5.31
C ARG A 533 9.73 -38.62 4.31
N PRO A 534 9.97 -37.48 3.64
CA PRO A 534 11.10 -37.34 2.72
C PRO A 534 12.42 -37.37 3.50
N PRO A 535 13.58 -37.58 2.87
CA PRO A 535 14.87 -37.38 3.54
C PRO A 535 14.99 -35.98 4.14
N VAL A 536 15.66 -35.82 5.30
CA VAL A 536 15.69 -34.53 6.05
C VAL A 536 16.14 -33.34 5.21
N HIS A 537 17.10 -33.50 4.30
CA HIS A 537 17.56 -32.43 3.41
C HIS A 537 16.52 -31.98 2.36
N ARG A 538 15.46 -32.77 2.18
CA ARG A 538 14.27 -32.47 1.37
C ARG A 538 13.05 -32.10 2.21
N SER A 539 13.18 -32.06 3.54
CA SER A 539 12.11 -31.59 4.42
C SER A 539 11.70 -30.15 4.07
N PRO A 540 10.41 -29.79 4.16
CA PRO A 540 9.96 -28.41 3.99
C PRO A 540 10.66 -27.40 4.90
N SER A 541 11.10 -27.79 6.12
CA SER A 541 11.89 -26.89 6.99
C SER A 541 13.20 -26.45 6.34
N VAL A 542 13.82 -27.33 5.55
CA VAL A 542 15.13 -27.14 4.92
C VAL A 542 15.01 -26.55 3.52
N LEU A 543 13.95 -26.93 2.78
CA LEU A 543 13.73 -26.44 1.43
C LEU A 543 12.98 -25.11 1.42
N GLY A 544 12.17 -24.82 2.44
CA GLY A 544 11.12 -23.81 2.41
C GLY A 544 9.93 -24.25 1.53
N ARG A 545 8.87 -23.44 1.50
CA ARG A 545 7.65 -23.71 0.72
C ARG A 545 7.96 -23.73 -0.78
N ALA A 546 7.50 -24.76 -1.49
CA ALA A 546 7.53 -24.80 -2.95
C ALA A 546 6.29 -24.11 -3.53
N ASP A 547 6.45 -23.38 -4.65
CA ASP A 547 5.33 -22.81 -5.40
C ASP A 547 4.38 -23.94 -5.82
N GLY A 548 3.08 -23.79 -5.55
CA GLY A 548 2.05 -24.77 -5.90
C GLY A 548 1.74 -25.85 -4.85
N ALA A 549 2.36 -25.83 -3.66
CA ALA A 549 1.93 -26.68 -2.54
C ALA A 549 0.60 -26.14 -1.96
N ALA A 550 -0.52 -26.53 -2.56
CA ALA A 550 -1.87 -26.03 -2.25
C ALA A 550 -2.41 -26.46 -0.87
N ARG A 551 -1.74 -27.40 -0.17
CA ARG A 551 -2.30 -28.02 1.06
C ARG A 551 -1.70 -27.56 2.40
N ALA A 552 -0.57 -26.84 2.41
CA ALA A 552 0.07 -26.40 3.65
C ALA A 552 -0.29 -24.94 3.98
N ASP A 553 -0.73 -24.67 5.21
CA ASP A 553 -0.78 -23.31 5.74
C ASP A 553 0.65 -22.75 5.78
N GLY A 554 0.84 -21.50 5.36
CA GLY A 554 2.14 -20.83 5.45
C GLY A 554 1.98 -19.31 5.44
N PRO A 555 3.01 -18.56 5.84
CA PRO A 555 2.89 -17.12 5.96
C PRO A 555 2.65 -16.42 4.63
N VAL A 556 1.95 -15.29 4.71
CA VAL A 556 1.68 -14.45 3.55
C VAL A 556 2.98 -13.74 3.12
N GLY A 557 3.21 -13.68 1.81
CA GLY A 557 4.44 -13.12 1.24
C GLY A 557 5.45 -14.18 0.76
N LEU A 558 5.25 -15.46 1.10
CA LEU A 558 6.05 -16.56 0.57
C LEU A 558 5.88 -16.79 -0.95
N ALA A 559 4.76 -16.35 -1.53
CA ALA A 559 4.39 -16.65 -2.92
C ALA A 559 4.53 -15.48 -3.92
N GLY A 560 4.91 -14.27 -3.48
CA GLY A 560 4.73 -13.05 -4.32
C GLY A 560 5.96 -12.15 -4.55
N GLY A 561 7.10 -12.43 -3.91
CA GLY A 561 8.30 -11.60 -4.11
C GLY A 561 8.97 -11.90 -5.45
N SER A 562 9.35 -10.85 -6.20
CA SER A 562 10.16 -10.88 -7.44
C SER A 562 11.54 -11.60 -7.36
N SER A 563 11.78 -12.36 -6.28
CA SER A 563 12.93 -13.23 -6.09
C SER A 563 12.57 -14.68 -5.72
N GLY A 564 11.33 -15.15 -5.95
CA GLY A 564 10.97 -16.59 -6.07
C GLY A 564 11.65 -17.54 -5.07
N GLY A 565 11.84 -17.07 -3.85
CA GLY A 565 12.79 -17.64 -2.91
C GLY A 565 12.04 -18.34 -1.81
N ARG A 566 12.13 -19.66 -1.77
CA ARG A 566 11.68 -20.47 -0.63
C ARG A 566 12.30 -19.88 0.65
N VAL A 567 11.47 -19.35 1.55
CA VAL A 567 11.97 -18.76 2.81
C VAL A 567 12.40 -19.92 3.71
N THR A 568 13.72 -20.04 3.85
CA THR A 568 14.37 -20.99 4.75
C THR A 568 15.74 -20.45 5.11
N LEU A 569 16.13 -20.59 6.37
CA LEU A 569 17.46 -20.22 6.85
C LEU A 569 18.55 -21.17 6.33
N PHE A 570 18.20 -22.33 5.77
CA PHE A 570 19.16 -23.34 5.29
C PHE A 570 19.78 -23.01 3.92
N ARG A 571 19.55 -21.80 3.40
CA ARG A 571 20.25 -21.36 2.20
C ARG A 571 21.74 -21.23 2.51
N PRO A 572 22.64 -21.72 1.63
CA PRO A 572 24.09 -21.60 1.85
C PRO A 572 24.53 -20.15 2.04
N LEU A 573 23.77 -19.19 1.48
CA LEU A 573 24.01 -17.77 1.69
C LEU A 573 24.01 -17.36 3.17
N TYR A 574 23.20 -18.02 4.00
CA TYR A 574 23.03 -17.72 5.42
C TYR A 574 23.91 -18.61 6.31
N THR A 575 24.12 -19.87 5.93
CA THR A 575 24.82 -20.87 6.76
C THR A 575 26.26 -21.15 6.33
N GLY A 576 26.67 -20.69 5.14
CA GLY A 576 27.99 -20.97 4.55
C GLY A 576 28.15 -22.37 3.96
N VAL A 577 27.19 -23.29 4.18
CA VAL A 577 27.31 -24.71 3.84
C VAL A 577 26.11 -25.15 3.00
N PRO A 578 26.29 -26.04 1.99
CA PRO A 578 25.18 -26.70 1.32
C PRO A 578 24.22 -27.36 2.31
N ARG A 579 22.91 -27.12 2.15
CA ARG A 579 21.86 -27.66 3.05
C ARG A 579 21.96 -29.17 3.27
N ALA A 580 22.27 -29.94 2.22
CA ALA A 580 22.41 -31.39 2.31
C ALA A 580 23.59 -31.77 3.21
N LEU A 581 24.73 -31.10 3.10
CA LEU A 581 25.86 -31.36 3.98
C LEU A 581 25.56 -30.91 5.41
N LEU A 582 24.97 -29.73 5.59
CA LEU A 582 24.69 -29.18 6.91
C LEU A 582 23.80 -30.09 7.78
N VAL A 583 22.79 -30.74 7.19
CA VAL A 583 21.88 -31.60 7.93
C VAL A 583 22.40 -33.03 8.14
N HIS A 584 23.43 -33.49 7.43
CA HIS A 584 24.03 -34.82 7.64
C HIS A 584 25.38 -34.79 8.37
N MET A 585 26.09 -33.65 8.40
CA MET A 585 27.40 -33.56 9.01
C MET A 585 27.35 -33.53 10.54
N PRO A 586 28.34 -34.13 11.23
CA PRO A 586 28.53 -33.97 12.66
C PRO A 586 28.71 -32.49 13.02
N GLY A 587 28.10 -32.04 14.11
CA GLY A 587 28.12 -30.62 14.51
C GLY A 587 29.52 -30.03 14.72
N ARG A 588 30.55 -30.86 14.95
CA ARG A 588 31.95 -30.44 15.11
C ARG A 588 32.63 -30.03 13.79
N VAL A 589 32.13 -30.51 12.64
CA VAL A 589 32.73 -30.27 11.31
C VAL A 589 32.16 -28.99 10.67
N VAL A 590 30.93 -28.61 11.02
CA VAL A 590 30.23 -27.45 10.46
C VAL A 590 31.03 -26.14 10.61
N PRO A 591 31.62 -25.80 11.77
CA PRO A 591 32.40 -24.56 11.93
C PRO A 591 33.58 -24.42 10.97
N VAL A 592 34.26 -25.53 10.66
CA VAL A 592 35.45 -25.52 9.81
C VAL A 592 35.10 -25.18 8.36
N LEU A 593 33.97 -25.69 7.86
CA LEU A 593 33.54 -25.50 6.47
C LEU A 593 32.66 -24.26 6.26
N ALA A 594 31.91 -23.86 7.28
CA ALA A 594 30.95 -22.77 7.17
C ALA A 594 31.64 -21.41 6.99
N GLU A 595 32.71 -21.13 7.72
CA GLU A 595 33.33 -19.80 7.71
C GLU A 595 33.90 -19.42 6.32
N PRO A 596 34.70 -20.26 5.64
CA PRO A 596 35.18 -19.97 4.28
C PRO A 596 34.03 -19.78 3.29
N GLY A 597 33.00 -20.63 3.35
CA GLY A 597 31.82 -20.55 2.48
C GLY A 597 31.03 -19.26 2.70
N MET A 598 30.83 -18.85 3.94
CA MET A 598 30.15 -17.59 4.27
C MET A 598 30.90 -16.37 3.72
N VAL A 599 32.23 -16.32 3.91
CA VAL A 599 33.07 -15.21 3.42
C VAL A 599 33.00 -15.13 1.90
N LEU A 600 33.16 -16.26 1.20
CA LEU A 600 33.09 -16.28 -0.25
C LEU A 600 31.73 -15.78 -0.77
N LEU A 601 30.63 -16.27 -0.20
CA LEU A 601 29.28 -15.89 -0.62
C LEU A 601 28.97 -14.42 -0.31
N TYR A 602 29.51 -13.90 0.80
CA TYR A 602 29.42 -12.49 1.16
C TYR A 602 30.17 -11.61 0.13
N VAL A 603 31.43 -11.95 -0.18
CA VAL A 603 32.23 -11.25 -1.19
C VAL A 603 31.58 -11.32 -2.57
N ALA A 604 31.10 -12.49 -2.99
CA ALA A 604 30.38 -12.65 -4.25
C ALA A 604 29.14 -11.75 -4.33
N ARG A 605 28.44 -11.54 -3.20
CA ARG A 605 27.28 -10.64 -3.12
C ARG A 605 27.69 -9.18 -3.21
N LEU A 606 28.74 -8.76 -2.51
CA LEU A 606 29.30 -7.41 -2.62
C LEU A 606 29.72 -7.10 -4.06
N LEU A 607 30.45 -8.02 -4.69
CA LEU A 607 30.86 -7.91 -6.09
C LEU A 607 29.65 -7.83 -7.02
N ARG A 608 28.60 -8.63 -6.80
CA ARG A 608 27.36 -8.54 -7.58
C ARG A 608 26.66 -7.19 -7.43
N GLY A 609 26.64 -6.61 -6.23
CA GLY A 609 26.12 -5.26 -5.98
C GLY A 609 26.91 -4.19 -6.72
N ALA A 610 28.24 -4.23 -6.65
CA ALA A 610 29.13 -3.32 -7.38
C ALA A 610 28.97 -3.45 -8.91
N VAL A 611 28.81 -4.67 -9.42
CA VAL A 611 28.62 -4.98 -10.85
C VAL A 611 27.24 -4.51 -11.37
N LEU A 612 26.22 -4.47 -10.52
CA LEU A 612 24.93 -3.89 -10.90
C LEU A 612 25.02 -2.37 -11.07
N LEU A 613 25.92 -1.70 -10.34
CA LEU A 613 26.19 -0.27 -10.44
C LEU A 613 27.19 0.08 -11.56
N ALA A 614 28.05 -0.85 -11.97
CA ALA A 614 29.05 -0.65 -13.03
C ALA A 614 28.49 -0.88 -14.46
N GLY A 615 29.06 -0.16 -15.44
CA GLY A 615 28.69 -0.23 -16.87
C GLY A 615 28.89 -1.60 -17.54
N THR A 616 28.33 -1.76 -18.74
CA THR A 616 28.11 -3.05 -19.45
C THR A 616 29.34 -3.92 -19.69
N ARG A 617 30.55 -3.35 -19.79
CA ARG A 617 31.80 -4.13 -20.03
C ARG A 617 32.34 -4.84 -18.79
N ALA A 618 32.19 -4.28 -17.58
CA ALA A 618 32.66 -4.91 -16.34
C ALA A 618 31.82 -6.15 -15.93
N ARG A 619 30.59 -6.24 -16.44
CA ARG A 619 29.62 -7.29 -16.09
C ARG A 619 29.99 -8.70 -16.57
N ARG A 620 30.78 -8.86 -17.65
CA ARG A 620 31.11 -10.20 -18.20
C ARG A 620 32.25 -10.89 -17.43
N GLY A 621 33.31 -10.17 -17.06
CA GLY A 621 34.47 -10.73 -16.36
C GLY A 621 34.11 -11.25 -14.96
N VAL A 622 33.42 -10.43 -14.16
CA VAL A 622 33.04 -10.81 -12.78
C VAL A 622 32.03 -11.97 -12.76
N LYS A 623 31.13 -12.04 -13.74
CA LYS A 623 30.11 -13.10 -13.81
C LYS A 623 30.74 -14.48 -14.09
N MET A 624 31.85 -14.53 -14.83
CA MET A 624 32.62 -15.76 -15.07
C MET A 624 33.39 -16.20 -13.82
N SER A 625 34.07 -15.28 -13.13
CA SER A 625 34.83 -15.58 -11.90
C SER A 625 33.94 -16.03 -10.74
N VAL A 626 32.79 -15.37 -10.53
CA VAL A 626 31.81 -15.80 -9.50
C VAL A 626 31.20 -17.15 -9.84
N LYS A 627 30.92 -17.44 -11.12
CA LYS A 627 30.40 -18.74 -11.54
C LYS A 627 31.43 -19.86 -11.31
N ALA A 628 32.69 -19.64 -11.67
CA ALA A 628 33.77 -20.61 -11.45
C ALA A 628 34.00 -20.92 -9.96
N ALA A 629 34.02 -19.90 -9.10
CA ALA A 629 34.18 -20.08 -7.66
C ALA A 629 32.99 -20.83 -7.01
N LEU A 630 31.76 -20.57 -7.47
CA LEU A 630 30.58 -21.31 -7.03
C LEU A 630 30.59 -22.75 -7.55
N THR A 631 31.00 -23.00 -8.79
CA THR A 631 31.06 -24.36 -9.34
C THR A 631 32.08 -25.24 -8.59
N LEU A 632 33.22 -24.68 -8.16
CA LEU A 632 34.25 -25.40 -7.40
C LEU A 632 33.81 -25.81 -5.98
N LEU A 633 32.89 -25.09 -5.35
CA LEU A 633 32.41 -25.36 -3.99
C LEU A 633 31.10 -26.16 -3.92
N PHE A 634 30.34 -26.20 -5.02
CA PHE A 634 29.04 -26.86 -5.09
C PHE A 634 29.00 -28.01 -6.10
N ALA A 635 30.14 -28.41 -6.66
CA ALA A 635 30.26 -29.68 -7.39
C ALA A 635 29.93 -30.84 -6.44
N ARG A 636 29.05 -31.74 -6.89
CA ARG A 636 28.76 -32.98 -6.14
C ARG A 636 30.07 -33.79 -6.06
N PRO A 637 30.48 -34.28 -4.89
CA PRO A 637 31.24 -35.51 -4.87
C PRO A 637 30.28 -36.62 -5.34
N ASP A 638 30.74 -37.41 -6.30
CA ASP A 638 30.02 -38.61 -6.79
C ASP A 638 29.74 -39.61 -5.66
#